data_AF-A0A2M8LF97-F1
#
_entry.id   AF-A0A2M8LF97-F1
#
_cell.length_a   1.000
_cell.length_b   1.000
_cell.length_c   1.000
_cell.angle_alpha   90.00
_cell.angle_beta   90.00
_cell.angle_gamma   90.00
#
_symmetry.space_group_name_H-M   'P 1'
#
loop_
_entity.id
_entity.type
_entity.pdbx_description
1 polymer ?
#
loop_
_entity_poly.entity_id
_entity_poly.type
_entity_poly.pdbx_seq_one_letter_code
_entity_poly.pdbx_strand_id
1 'polypeptide(L)'
;MPVQKEIGGKGSTGTFLVTGWSLAEVTATGALTAFSKTLMLVEGKRSLMEEDIPTISKFLGGISVTVAILLTTVSFLWHVPLLDILTLDVSLFIAGIPVALPTVTSLIISIGVVGLTAKNVIVRRLSSLEELANVTLLLSDKTGTLTENTIAVERVITYSGDEKHNLALAAATVAGDNENPIDRAVLTAAKAESTETFERTQFILADSSRKRATATLTITGKAHTVAFGASQVVEALCTLSSQDKKRFAADVAEAAENGYRVLALAEVVGDKEKAMTLVALLLLSDTIRPESSLVISFLQKHGIATKMVIGDNEAITTRAARVLQLVGPVIRRADFATEAGWNDIKKRFDAIGGFAEILPEDKYRLVQFARTKACVSVTGDGVNDLPAVKAASVGIAVKNAVDALKGAADIVLLTDGITVIRDAVIEARKIFQRLYNYSVYRISESFRVIITVAVLGLLYGDYPLTPVQLILLALLNDLPIIALAVDRVRVPEMPAKINVRARFLLSSLFGLAGIMNSLMLFFIAVYWWHLPWGELQTMSFLKLTVSGHMLIYVAHTDEPWYKFFPSRMVMVATIGTQLIVTAMAATGVLTSQLSWPFIIFVWLWSFFWMQISELMKHLQRAVRSRYANFFEGATEAVLEAE
;
A
#
# COMPACT_ATOMS: atom_id res chain seq x y z
N MET A 1 26.59 -7.89 -13.14
CA MET A 1 27.38 -7.99 -14.39
C MET A 1 27.09 -9.33 -15.05
N PRO A 2 27.10 -9.43 -16.39
CA PRO A 2 26.97 -10.70 -17.10
C PRO A 2 28.06 -11.69 -16.65
N VAL A 3 27.68 -12.94 -16.34
CA VAL A 3 28.61 -13.99 -15.94
C VAL A 3 28.85 -14.91 -17.14
N GLN A 4 30.11 -15.06 -17.54
CA GLN A 4 30.49 -15.98 -18.62
C GLN A 4 30.25 -17.42 -18.18
N LYS A 5 29.56 -18.20 -19.02
CA LYS A 5 29.30 -19.63 -18.79
C LYS A 5 30.03 -20.43 -19.84
N GLU A 6 30.91 -21.32 -19.39
CA GLU A 6 31.59 -22.29 -20.25
C GLU A 6 30.76 -23.58 -20.40
N ILE A 7 31.18 -24.44 -21.34
CA ILE A 7 30.57 -25.74 -21.58
C ILE A 7 30.59 -26.57 -20.29
N GLY A 8 29.44 -27.11 -19.90
CA GLY A 8 29.25 -27.82 -18.61
C GLY A 8 28.86 -26.91 -17.44
N GLY A 9 28.78 -25.59 -17.64
CA GLY A 9 28.30 -24.64 -16.64
C GLY A 9 26.80 -24.80 -16.37
N LYS A 10 26.40 -24.85 -15.09
CA LYS A 10 24.99 -24.91 -14.70
C LYS A 10 24.31 -23.55 -14.81
N GLY A 11 23.14 -23.51 -15.46
CA GLY A 11 22.19 -22.40 -15.45
C GLY A 11 21.08 -22.65 -14.44
N SER A 12 20.58 -21.59 -13.80
CA SER A 12 19.47 -21.67 -12.84
C SER A 12 18.21 -21.08 -13.46
N THR A 13 17.04 -21.56 -13.05
CA THR A 13 15.75 -20.99 -13.45
C THR A 13 15.72 -19.49 -13.10
N GLY A 14 15.36 -18.65 -14.07
CA GLY A 14 15.32 -17.19 -13.92
C GLY A 14 16.57 -16.43 -14.40
N THR A 15 17.60 -17.12 -14.91
CA THR A 15 18.68 -16.46 -15.67
C THR A 15 18.30 -16.26 -17.13
N PHE A 16 18.71 -15.15 -17.74
CA PHE A 16 18.56 -14.89 -19.17
C PHE A 16 19.93 -14.75 -19.85
N LEU A 17 19.99 -15.11 -21.13
CA LEU A 17 21.21 -15.06 -21.92
C LEU A 17 21.39 -13.63 -22.48
N VAL A 18 22.46 -12.95 -22.07
CA VAL A 18 22.71 -11.54 -22.42
C VAL A 18 23.35 -11.41 -23.81
N THR A 19 24.30 -12.28 -24.14
CA THR A 19 25.05 -12.28 -25.40
C THR A 19 25.42 -13.70 -25.81
N GLY A 20 25.31 -14.02 -27.10
CA GLY A 20 25.70 -15.31 -27.68
C GLY A 20 24.53 -16.28 -27.87
N TRP A 21 24.84 -17.59 -27.96
CA TRP A 21 23.88 -18.69 -27.97
C TRP A 21 24.44 -19.86 -27.18
N SER A 22 23.57 -20.69 -26.62
CA SER A 22 23.95 -21.85 -25.82
C SER A 22 22.92 -22.97 -26.01
N LEU A 23 23.40 -24.21 -26.01
CA LEU A 23 22.58 -25.41 -25.95
C LEU A 23 22.60 -25.91 -24.50
N ALA A 24 21.43 -26.15 -23.91
CA ALA A 24 21.33 -26.53 -22.50
C ALA A 24 20.48 -27.80 -22.31
N GLU A 25 20.91 -28.65 -21.38
CA GLU A 25 20.15 -29.80 -20.91
C GLU A 25 19.31 -29.41 -19.68
N VAL A 26 18.02 -29.75 -19.71
CA VAL A 26 17.12 -29.47 -18.59
C VAL A 26 17.28 -30.54 -17.51
N THR A 27 17.98 -30.19 -16.42
CA THR A 27 18.27 -31.12 -15.31
C THR A 27 17.19 -31.16 -14.23
N ALA A 28 16.32 -30.14 -14.16
CA ALA A 28 15.19 -30.09 -13.23
C ALA A 28 14.05 -29.22 -13.79
N THR A 29 12.81 -29.60 -13.52
CA THR A 29 11.59 -28.87 -13.93
C THR A 29 10.63 -28.67 -12.77
N GLY A 30 9.77 -27.65 -12.87
CA GLY A 30 8.74 -27.34 -11.88
C GLY A 30 9.30 -27.24 -10.46
N ALA A 31 8.62 -27.92 -9.52
CA ALA A 31 8.91 -27.91 -8.08
C ALA A 31 10.34 -28.35 -7.71
N LEU A 32 11.03 -29.10 -8.57
CA LEU A 32 12.37 -29.65 -8.31
C LEU A 32 13.49 -28.66 -8.64
N THR A 33 13.17 -27.54 -9.31
CA THR A 33 14.17 -26.50 -9.60
C THR A 33 14.67 -25.85 -8.30
N ALA A 34 15.94 -25.41 -8.29
CA ALA A 34 16.49 -24.68 -7.15
C ALA A 34 15.64 -23.44 -6.80
N PHE A 35 15.04 -22.81 -7.82
CA PHE A 35 14.14 -21.67 -7.71
C PHE A 35 12.79 -22.02 -7.06
N SER A 36 12.21 -23.17 -7.39
CA SER A 36 10.94 -23.60 -6.80
C SER A 36 11.06 -24.03 -5.33
N LYS A 37 12.21 -24.57 -4.91
CA LYS A 37 12.47 -24.89 -3.49
C LYS A 37 12.38 -23.65 -2.59
N THR A 38 12.88 -22.50 -3.05
CA THR A 38 12.76 -21.22 -2.34
C THR A 38 11.32 -20.67 -2.38
N LEU A 39 10.59 -20.93 -3.47
CA LEU A 39 9.20 -20.49 -3.69
C LEU A 39 8.16 -21.28 -2.88
N MET A 40 8.40 -22.57 -2.61
CA MET A 40 7.50 -23.44 -1.84
C MET A 40 7.57 -23.21 -0.32
N LEU A 41 8.61 -22.52 0.16
CA LEU A 41 8.74 -22.13 1.57
C LEU A 41 7.87 -20.91 1.94
N VAL A 42 7.13 -20.35 0.98
CA VAL A 42 6.32 -19.15 1.18
C VAL A 42 4.85 -19.48 0.94
N GLU A 43 4.20 -20.04 1.95
CA GLU A 43 2.74 -20.11 2.02
C GLU A 43 2.16 -18.71 2.29
N GLY A 44 1.18 -18.31 1.49
CA GLY A 44 0.47 -17.05 1.66
C GLY A 44 -0.46 -17.14 2.87
N LYS A 45 -0.33 -16.21 3.83
CA LYS A 45 -1.31 -16.05 4.91
C LYS A 45 -2.62 -15.53 4.32
N ARG A 46 -3.75 -15.98 4.87
CA ARG A 46 -5.07 -15.39 4.62
C ARG A 46 -5.11 -13.97 5.17
N SER A 47 -5.85 -13.10 4.51
CA SER A 47 -6.00 -11.70 4.96
C SER A 47 -6.84 -11.64 6.24
N LEU A 48 -6.57 -10.64 7.09
CA LEU A 48 -7.32 -10.44 8.34
C LEU A 48 -8.82 -10.20 8.06
N MET A 49 -9.15 -9.55 6.95
CA MET A 49 -10.54 -9.34 6.51
C MET A 49 -11.24 -10.62 6.04
N GLU A 50 -10.52 -11.55 5.41
CA GLU A 50 -11.08 -12.87 5.05
C GLU A 50 -11.50 -13.66 6.31
N GLU A 51 -10.87 -13.41 7.45
CA GLU A 51 -11.21 -14.02 8.74
C GLU A 51 -12.27 -13.22 9.53
N ASP A 52 -12.29 -11.90 9.41
CA ASP A 52 -13.21 -11.01 10.12
C ASP A 52 -14.67 -11.14 9.64
N ILE A 53 -14.91 -11.24 8.33
CA ILE A 53 -16.25 -11.28 7.74
C ILE A 53 -17.05 -12.51 8.24
N PRO A 54 -16.51 -13.75 8.21
CA PRO A 54 -17.17 -14.90 8.81
C PRO A 54 -17.44 -14.73 10.31
N THR A 55 -16.56 -14.04 11.04
CA THR A 55 -16.71 -13.80 12.48
C THR A 55 -17.90 -12.90 12.76
N ILE A 56 -18.06 -11.80 12.00
CA ILE A 56 -19.24 -10.92 12.10
C ILE A 56 -20.53 -11.69 11.76
N SER A 57 -20.52 -12.46 10.66
CA SER A 57 -21.68 -13.25 10.26
C SER A 57 -22.06 -14.32 11.29
N LYS A 58 -21.08 -15.02 11.89
CA LYS A 58 -21.33 -16.00 12.96
C LYS A 58 -21.87 -15.34 14.22
N PHE A 59 -21.33 -14.19 14.60
CA PHE A 59 -21.80 -13.44 15.76
C PHE A 59 -23.25 -12.98 15.60
N LEU A 60 -23.56 -12.30 14.50
CA LEU A 60 -24.93 -11.81 14.23
C LEU A 60 -25.90 -12.97 14.02
N GLY A 61 -25.50 -14.00 13.28
CA GLY A 61 -26.30 -15.21 13.09
C GLY A 61 -26.58 -15.96 14.40
N GLY A 62 -25.58 -16.07 15.28
CA GLY A 62 -25.75 -16.67 16.61
C GLY A 62 -26.75 -15.92 17.48
N ILE A 63 -26.71 -14.58 17.47
CA ILE A 63 -27.70 -13.75 18.16
C ILE A 63 -29.09 -13.94 17.55
N SER A 64 -29.23 -13.90 16.22
CA SER A 64 -30.50 -14.13 15.54
C SER A 64 -31.11 -15.49 15.88
N VAL A 65 -30.32 -16.57 15.90
CA VAL A 65 -30.79 -17.92 16.26
C VAL A 65 -31.20 -17.97 17.72
N THR A 66 -30.41 -17.38 18.63
CA THR A 66 -30.73 -17.36 20.06
C THR A 66 -32.05 -16.62 20.31
N VAL A 67 -32.23 -15.47 19.66
CA VAL A 67 -33.45 -14.67 19.77
C VAL A 67 -34.64 -15.39 19.14
N ALA A 68 -34.47 -16.02 17.97
CA ALA A 68 -35.52 -16.81 17.35
C ALA A 68 -35.98 -17.92 18.30
N ILE A 69 -35.07 -18.76 18.81
CA ILE A 69 -35.41 -19.83 19.77
C ILE A 69 -36.16 -19.29 21.00
N LEU A 70 -35.70 -18.16 21.55
CA LEU A 70 -36.35 -17.52 22.69
C LEU A 70 -37.78 -17.09 22.33
N LEU A 71 -37.96 -16.42 21.19
CA LEU A 71 -39.26 -15.98 20.71
C LEU A 71 -40.18 -17.16 20.40
N THR A 72 -39.71 -18.17 19.67
CA THR A 72 -40.46 -19.40 19.39
C THR A 72 -40.95 -20.06 20.68
N THR A 73 -40.08 -20.16 21.69
CA THR A 73 -40.41 -20.79 22.98
C THR A 73 -41.51 -20.02 23.70
N VAL A 74 -41.39 -18.69 23.79
CA VAL A 74 -42.37 -17.85 24.48
C VAL A 74 -43.69 -17.78 23.70
N SER A 75 -43.64 -17.60 22.38
CA SER A 75 -44.84 -17.57 21.53
C SER A 75 -45.58 -18.91 21.54
N PHE A 76 -44.86 -20.04 21.62
CA PHE A 76 -45.47 -21.36 21.81
C PHE A 76 -46.18 -21.46 23.16
N LEU A 77 -45.57 -20.96 24.25
CA LEU A 77 -46.20 -20.89 25.57
C LEU A 77 -47.46 -20.01 25.56
N TRP A 78 -47.50 -18.98 24.73
CA TRP A 78 -48.67 -18.12 24.52
C TRP A 78 -49.69 -18.67 23.51
N HIS A 79 -49.49 -19.88 23.00
CA HIS A 79 -50.42 -20.55 22.09
C HIS A 79 -50.61 -19.81 20.75
N VAL A 80 -49.59 -19.07 20.31
CA VAL A 80 -49.56 -18.44 18.98
C VAL A 80 -49.49 -19.52 17.89
N PRO A 81 -50.22 -19.38 16.75
CA PRO A 81 -50.18 -20.35 15.67
C PRO A 81 -48.76 -20.59 15.14
N LEU A 82 -48.41 -21.86 14.92
CA LEU A 82 -47.06 -22.25 14.47
C LEU A 82 -46.63 -21.56 13.17
N LEU A 83 -47.57 -21.34 12.25
CA LEU A 83 -47.28 -20.70 10.96
C LEU A 83 -46.87 -19.23 11.13
N ASP A 84 -47.44 -18.52 12.10
CA ASP A 84 -47.09 -17.13 12.38
C ASP A 84 -45.68 -17.06 13.01
N ILE A 85 -45.40 -17.93 13.99
CA ILE A 85 -44.09 -18.07 14.62
C ILE A 85 -43.01 -18.34 13.56
N LEU A 86 -43.23 -19.32 12.68
CA LEU A 86 -42.29 -19.67 11.61
C LEU A 86 -42.09 -18.52 10.61
N THR A 87 -43.16 -17.83 10.23
CA THR A 87 -43.07 -16.69 9.30
C THR A 87 -42.23 -15.56 9.90
N LEU A 88 -42.37 -15.34 11.20
CA LEU A 88 -41.62 -14.33 11.94
C LEU A 88 -40.15 -14.71 12.13
N ASP A 89 -39.86 -15.95 12.48
CA ASP A 89 -38.48 -16.45 12.60
C ASP A 89 -37.73 -16.36 11.27
N VAL A 90 -38.37 -16.75 10.16
CA VAL A 90 -37.80 -16.60 8.81
C VAL A 90 -37.57 -15.13 8.48
N SER A 91 -38.51 -14.25 8.81
CA SER A 91 -38.39 -12.81 8.56
C SER A 91 -37.27 -12.17 9.40
N LEU A 92 -37.12 -12.60 10.65
CA LEU A 92 -36.04 -12.18 11.54
C LEU A 92 -34.68 -12.68 11.03
N PHE A 93 -34.59 -13.89 10.49
CA PHE A 93 -33.36 -14.39 9.88
C PHE A 93 -32.98 -13.57 8.64
N ILE A 94 -33.94 -13.24 7.77
CA ILE A 94 -33.69 -12.39 6.59
C ILE A 94 -33.20 -10.99 7.00
N ALA A 95 -33.79 -10.40 8.04
CA ALA A 95 -33.40 -9.05 8.50
C ALA A 95 -32.12 -9.04 9.37
N GLY A 96 -31.86 -10.11 10.12
CA GLY A 96 -30.79 -10.20 11.10
C GLY A 96 -29.47 -10.74 10.55
N ILE A 97 -29.52 -11.74 9.67
CA ILE A 97 -28.33 -12.36 9.09
C ILE A 97 -27.81 -11.47 7.94
N PRO A 98 -26.57 -10.98 8.00
CA PRO A 98 -26.06 -10.04 7.00
C PRO A 98 -25.60 -10.77 5.73
N VAL A 99 -26.54 -11.36 4.97
CA VAL A 99 -26.25 -12.16 3.76
C VAL A 99 -25.49 -11.33 2.71
N ALA A 100 -25.76 -10.03 2.64
CA ALA A 100 -25.09 -9.11 1.71
C ALA A 100 -23.65 -8.73 2.10
N LEU A 101 -23.16 -9.12 3.30
CA LEU A 101 -21.84 -8.70 3.82
C LEU A 101 -20.68 -9.07 2.87
N PRO A 102 -20.54 -10.32 2.38
CA PRO A 102 -19.43 -10.68 1.48
C PRO A 102 -19.52 -9.98 0.12
N THR A 103 -20.74 -9.82 -0.39
CA THR A 103 -21.00 -9.18 -1.69
C THR A 103 -20.65 -7.70 -1.65
N VAL A 104 -21.09 -6.98 -0.62
CA VAL A 104 -20.79 -5.55 -0.45
C VAL A 104 -19.29 -5.35 -0.29
N THR A 105 -18.62 -6.12 0.58
CA THR A 105 -17.16 -6.01 0.74
C THR A 105 -16.43 -6.23 -0.59
N SER A 106 -16.81 -7.27 -1.35
CA SER A 106 -16.23 -7.53 -2.67
C SER A 106 -16.44 -6.37 -3.64
N LEU A 107 -17.60 -5.71 -3.58
CA LEU A 107 -17.90 -4.52 -4.37
C LEU A 107 -17.02 -3.32 -3.97
N ILE A 108 -16.86 -3.05 -2.66
CA ILE A 108 -15.99 -1.95 -2.17
C ILE A 108 -14.55 -2.14 -2.68
N ILE A 109 -14.03 -3.37 -2.54
CA ILE A 109 -12.69 -3.72 -3.00
C ILE A 109 -12.58 -3.55 -4.52
N SER A 110 -13.54 -4.11 -5.28
CA SER A 110 -13.50 -4.07 -6.75
C SER A 110 -13.51 -2.64 -7.29
N ILE A 111 -14.37 -1.77 -6.75
CA ILE A 111 -14.40 -0.34 -7.11
C ILE A 111 -13.08 0.33 -6.74
N GLY A 112 -12.51 -0.01 -5.58
CA GLY A 112 -11.20 0.45 -5.16
C GLY A 112 -10.08 0.07 -6.11
N VAL A 113 -10.06 -1.19 -6.58
CA VAL A 113 -9.11 -1.70 -7.57
C VAL A 113 -9.24 -0.96 -8.90
N VAL A 114 -10.46 -0.67 -9.37
CA VAL A 114 -10.66 0.15 -10.58
C VAL A 114 -10.03 1.54 -10.40
N GLY A 115 -10.18 2.15 -9.23
CA GLY A 115 -9.54 3.42 -8.90
C GLY A 115 -8.01 3.36 -8.87
N LEU A 116 -7.43 2.25 -8.39
CA LEU A 116 -5.99 2.00 -8.40
C LEU A 116 -5.45 1.79 -9.82
N THR A 117 -6.17 1.04 -10.67
CA THR A 117 -5.82 0.84 -12.08
C THR A 117 -5.78 2.16 -12.83
N ALA A 118 -6.73 3.07 -12.56
CA ALA A 118 -6.72 4.43 -13.11
C ALA A 118 -5.49 5.26 -12.69
N LYS A 119 -4.82 4.87 -11.59
CA LYS A 119 -3.55 5.43 -11.12
C LYS A 119 -2.33 4.57 -11.48
N ASN A 120 -2.43 3.73 -12.50
CA ASN A 120 -1.32 2.89 -12.98
C ASN A 120 -0.86 1.83 -11.98
N VAL A 121 -1.77 1.31 -11.14
CA VAL A 121 -1.50 0.23 -10.17
C VAL A 121 -2.39 -0.97 -10.46
N ILE A 122 -1.80 -2.11 -10.79
CA ILE A 122 -2.51 -3.38 -10.96
C ILE A 122 -2.42 -4.19 -9.66
N VAL A 123 -3.57 -4.59 -9.13
CA VAL A 123 -3.69 -5.46 -7.96
C VAL A 123 -3.95 -6.90 -8.43
N ARG A 124 -3.01 -7.81 -8.16
CA ARG A 124 -3.16 -9.24 -8.49
C ARG A 124 -3.82 -10.01 -7.36
N ARG A 125 -3.50 -9.65 -6.12
CA ARG A 125 -4.07 -10.26 -4.91
C ARG A 125 -4.91 -9.23 -4.16
N LEU A 126 -6.24 -9.38 -4.15
CA LEU A 126 -7.14 -8.42 -3.49
C LEU A 126 -6.85 -8.26 -1.99
N SER A 127 -6.48 -9.35 -1.31
CA SER A 127 -6.11 -9.33 0.11
C SER A 127 -4.88 -8.48 0.41
N SER A 128 -4.00 -8.24 -0.57
CA SER A 128 -2.83 -7.36 -0.40
C SER A 128 -3.20 -5.90 -0.16
N LEU A 129 -4.42 -5.47 -0.53
CA LEU A 129 -4.88 -4.10 -0.28
C LEU A 129 -5.06 -3.81 1.21
N GLU A 130 -5.50 -4.80 1.97
CA GLU A 130 -5.59 -4.67 3.43
C GLU A 130 -4.21 -4.56 4.06
N GLU A 131 -3.29 -5.42 3.67
CA GLU A 131 -1.92 -5.38 4.19
C GLU A 131 -1.22 -4.09 3.76
N LEU A 132 -1.48 -3.58 2.55
CA LEU A 132 -0.97 -2.31 2.08
C LEU A 132 -1.52 -1.13 2.89
N ALA A 133 -2.81 -1.17 3.25
CA ALA A 133 -3.41 -0.17 4.13
C ALA A 133 -2.77 -0.16 5.54
N ASN A 134 -2.29 -1.32 5.98
CA ASN A 134 -1.65 -1.56 7.27
C ASN A 134 -0.13 -1.54 7.25
N VAL A 135 0.49 -1.23 6.11
CA VAL A 135 1.94 -1.25 5.98
C VAL A 135 2.58 -0.24 6.93
N THR A 136 3.64 -0.67 7.61
CA THR A 136 4.42 0.15 8.56
C THR A 136 5.89 0.25 8.16
N LEU A 137 6.35 -0.64 7.28
CA LEU A 137 7.72 -0.67 6.79
C LEU A 137 7.74 -0.91 5.27
N LEU A 138 8.39 -0.02 4.54
CA LEU A 138 8.73 -0.17 3.14
C LEU A 138 10.23 -0.50 3.02
N LEU A 139 10.52 -1.71 2.54
CA LEU A 139 11.85 -2.10 2.11
C LEU A 139 11.95 -1.83 0.61
N SER A 140 12.59 -0.72 0.25
CA SER A 140 12.68 -0.29 -1.14
C SER A 140 14.00 -0.74 -1.74
N ASP A 141 13.93 -1.28 -2.96
CA ASP A 141 15.07 -1.29 -3.86
C ASP A 141 15.32 0.13 -4.40
N LYS A 142 16.56 0.40 -4.82
CA LYS A 142 16.95 1.65 -5.47
C LYS A 142 16.39 1.72 -6.90
N THR A 143 16.68 0.67 -7.67
CA THR A 143 16.50 0.66 -9.12
C THR A 143 15.02 0.68 -9.48
N GLY A 144 14.64 1.60 -10.38
CA GLY A 144 13.25 1.74 -10.85
C GLY A 144 12.24 2.26 -9.81
N THR A 145 12.64 2.43 -8.54
CA THR A 145 11.78 2.94 -7.46
C THR A 145 12.24 4.31 -6.97
N LEU A 146 13.48 4.41 -6.49
CA LEU A 146 14.02 5.64 -5.89
C LEU A 146 14.85 6.46 -6.89
N THR A 147 15.46 5.79 -7.87
CA THR A 147 16.24 6.39 -8.95
C THR A 147 15.47 6.40 -10.26
N GLU A 148 15.93 7.24 -11.19
CA GLU A 148 15.44 7.28 -12.57
C GLU A 148 15.95 6.12 -13.41
N ASN A 149 16.81 5.26 -12.85
CA ASN A 149 17.57 4.24 -13.58
C ASN A 149 18.37 4.83 -14.76
N THR A 150 18.83 6.07 -14.58
CA THR A 150 19.71 6.80 -15.49
C THR A 150 20.97 7.20 -14.74
N ILE A 151 22.10 7.11 -15.43
CA ILE A 151 23.38 7.60 -14.92
C ILE A 151 23.53 9.05 -15.40
N ALA A 152 24.03 9.93 -14.54
CA ALA A 152 24.37 11.30 -14.90
C ALA A 152 25.82 11.61 -14.52
N VAL A 153 26.46 12.52 -15.25
CA VAL A 153 27.71 13.15 -14.84
C VAL A 153 27.34 14.26 -13.85
N GLU A 154 27.73 14.11 -12.59
CA GLU A 154 27.36 15.06 -11.53
C GLU A 154 28.46 16.12 -11.32
N ARG A 155 29.73 15.73 -11.52
CA ARG A 155 30.87 16.63 -11.33
C ARG A 155 32.02 16.24 -12.24
N VAL A 156 32.72 17.23 -12.78
CA VAL A 156 33.98 17.06 -13.49
C VAL A 156 35.11 17.62 -12.64
N ILE A 157 36.15 16.83 -12.38
CA ILE A 157 37.38 17.31 -11.76
C ILE A 157 38.39 17.55 -12.88
N THR A 158 38.81 18.79 -13.06
CA THR A 158 39.73 19.18 -14.13
C THR A 158 41.18 19.20 -13.66
N TYR A 159 42.07 18.66 -14.49
CA TYR A 159 43.53 18.71 -14.34
C TYR A 159 44.15 19.66 -15.37
N SER A 160 43.58 19.69 -16.59
CA SER A 160 43.92 20.65 -17.64
C SER A 160 42.68 21.04 -18.44
N GLY A 161 42.69 22.24 -19.03
CA GLY A 161 41.57 22.73 -19.82
C GLY A 161 40.36 23.19 -18.99
N ASP A 162 39.31 23.60 -19.67
CA ASP A 162 38.03 23.98 -19.08
C ASP A 162 37.08 22.77 -19.01
N GLU A 163 36.13 22.80 -18.06
CA GLU A 163 35.14 21.74 -17.87
C GLU A 163 34.31 21.49 -19.13
N LYS A 164 33.91 22.56 -19.83
CA LYS A 164 33.12 22.48 -21.08
C LYS A 164 33.88 21.81 -22.22
N HIS A 165 35.17 22.11 -22.33
CA HIS A 165 36.05 21.49 -23.31
C HIS A 165 36.23 20.00 -23.01
N ASN A 166 36.46 19.66 -21.74
CA ASN A 166 36.68 18.29 -21.30
C ASN A 166 35.43 17.41 -21.48
N LEU A 167 34.23 17.97 -21.26
CA LEU A 167 32.98 17.28 -21.56
C LEU A 167 32.81 17.03 -23.07
N ALA A 168 33.19 17.98 -23.92
CA ALA A 168 33.13 17.80 -25.37
C ALA A 168 34.14 16.75 -25.87
N LEU A 169 35.36 16.73 -25.31
CA LEU A 169 36.35 15.68 -25.58
C LEU A 169 35.82 14.30 -25.16
N ALA A 170 35.24 14.17 -23.97
CA ALA A 170 34.64 12.92 -23.51
C ALA A 170 33.47 12.49 -24.42
N ALA A 171 32.59 13.41 -24.81
CA ALA A 171 31.50 13.15 -25.76
C ALA A 171 32.01 12.66 -27.12
N ALA A 172 33.15 13.19 -27.58
CA ALA A 172 33.79 12.75 -28.82
C ALA A 172 34.47 11.37 -28.72
N THR A 173 34.49 10.74 -27.54
CA THR A 173 35.01 9.36 -27.32
C THR A 173 33.94 8.31 -27.08
N VAL A 174 32.66 8.67 -27.03
CA VAL A 174 31.55 7.72 -26.84
C VAL A 174 30.87 7.35 -28.16
N ALA A 175 30.13 6.24 -28.16
CA ALA A 175 29.36 5.81 -29.32
C ALA A 175 28.10 6.68 -29.44
N GLY A 176 27.71 7.08 -30.67
CA GLY A 176 26.56 7.99 -30.89
C GLY A 176 25.20 7.31 -30.70
N ASP A 177 25.22 5.99 -30.59
CA ASP A 177 24.15 5.05 -30.38
C ASP A 177 23.82 4.96 -28.88
N ASN A 178 22.67 5.51 -28.50
CA ASN A 178 22.19 5.71 -27.12
C ASN A 178 21.97 4.42 -26.27
N GLU A 179 22.56 3.28 -26.62
CA GLU A 179 22.33 2.01 -25.95
C GLU A 179 23.05 1.92 -24.59
N ASN A 180 24.25 2.48 -24.45
CA ASN A 180 25.01 2.45 -23.20
C ASN A 180 24.61 3.62 -22.26
N PRO A 181 24.19 3.36 -21.00
CA PRO A 181 23.84 4.41 -20.03
C PRO A 181 24.96 5.42 -19.75
N ILE A 182 26.22 5.00 -19.78
CA ILE A 182 27.38 5.89 -19.53
C ILE A 182 27.55 6.86 -20.70
N ASP A 183 27.52 6.33 -21.92
CA ASP A 183 27.66 7.12 -23.15
C ASP A 183 26.57 8.18 -23.22
N ARG A 184 25.33 7.79 -22.90
CA ARG A 184 24.19 8.70 -22.79
C ARG A 184 24.43 9.79 -21.74
N ALA A 185 24.94 9.44 -20.56
CA ALA A 185 25.22 10.39 -19.49
C ALA A 185 26.21 11.48 -19.93
N VAL A 186 27.30 11.07 -20.59
CA VAL A 186 28.35 11.96 -21.08
C VAL A 186 27.82 12.84 -22.22
N LEU A 187 27.09 12.27 -23.18
CA LEU A 187 26.49 13.04 -24.28
C LEU A 187 25.47 14.08 -23.78
N THR A 188 24.66 13.72 -22.78
CA THR A 188 23.70 14.65 -22.18
C THR A 188 24.39 15.80 -21.45
N ALA A 189 25.42 15.50 -20.64
CA ALA A 189 26.19 16.54 -19.95
C ALA A 189 26.90 17.48 -20.94
N ALA A 190 27.53 16.93 -21.98
CA ALA A 190 28.20 17.73 -22.99
C ALA A 190 27.23 18.63 -23.78
N LYS A 191 26.05 18.12 -24.16
CA LYS A 191 25.02 18.93 -24.85
C LYS A 191 24.46 20.08 -24.01
N ALA A 192 24.42 19.92 -22.68
CA ALA A 192 23.92 20.94 -21.78
C ALA A 192 24.94 22.07 -21.56
N GLU A 193 26.23 21.72 -21.46
CA GLU A 193 27.28 22.65 -21.02
C GLU A 193 28.21 23.13 -22.14
N SER A 194 28.30 22.41 -23.26
CA SER A 194 29.26 22.66 -24.34
C SER A 194 28.60 22.66 -25.73
N THR A 195 29.10 23.55 -26.60
CA THR A 195 28.71 23.63 -28.02
C THR A 195 29.82 23.16 -28.95
N GLU A 196 30.96 22.71 -28.41
CA GLU A 196 32.10 22.26 -29.20
C GLU A 196 31.83 20.90 -29.83
N THR A 197 32.13 20.78 -31.13
CA THR A 197 32.05 19.54 -31.88
C THR A 197 33.39 19.27 -32.55
N PHE A 198 33.83 18.02 -32.46
CA PHE A 198 35.10 17.58 -33.03
C PHE A 198 34.86 16.61 -34.17
N GLU A 199 35.63 16.79 -35.25
CA GLU A 199 35.65 15.83 -36.35
C GLU A 199 36.49 14.61 -35.93
N ARG A 200 35.86 13.44 -35.93
CA ARG A 200 36.44 12.17 -35.50
C ARG A 200 37.01 11.42 -36.71
N THR A 201 38.33 11.24 -36.74
CA THR A 201 39.02 10.53 -37.83
C THR A 201 39.15 9.04 -37.57
N GLN A 202 39.34 8.65 -36.31
CA GLN A 202 39.43 7.25 -35.89
C GLN A 202 38.70 7.05 -34.57
N PHE A 203 38.05 5.88 -34.42
CA PHE A 203 37.34 5.53 -33.20
C PHE A 203 37.51 4.06 -32.85
N ILE A 204 37.78 3.79 -31.57
CA ILE A 204 37.84 2.45 -31.01
C ILE A 204 36.94 2.38 -29.78
N LEU A 205 35.95 1.48 -29.85
CA LEU A 205 34.99 1.24 -28.79
C LEU A 205 35.64 0.66 -27.53
N ALA A 206 35.03 0.94 -26.39
CA ALA A 206 35.36 0.26 -25.15
C ALA A 206 34.90 -1.19 -25.18
N ASP A 207 35.81 -2.11 -24.88
CA ASP A 207 35.51 -3.53 -24.68
C ASP A 207 35.92 -3.99 -23.27
N SER A 208 35.57 -5.22 -22.90
CA SER A 208 35.86 -5.80 -21.58
C SER A 208 37.36 -5.95 -21.28
N SER A 209 38.20 -6.01 -22.31
CA SER A 209 39.65 -6.12 -22.20
C SER A 209 40.31 -4.74 -22.05
N ARG A 210 39.90 -3.77 -22.86
CA ARG A 210 40.44 -2.40 -22.93
C ARG A 210 39.91 -1.52 -21.82
N LYS A 211 38.64 -1.69 -21.41
CA LYS A 211 37.92 -0.87 -20.42
C LYS A 211 38.00 0.65 -20.65
N ARG A 212 38.25 1.06 -21.88
CA ARG A 212 38.34 2.45 -22.34
C ARG A 212 37.98 2.54 -23.82
N ALA A 213 37.38 3.65 -24.20
CA ALA A 213 37.21 4.07 -25.59
C ALA A 213 38.30 5.08 -25.97
N THR A 214 38.67 5.10 -27.25
CA THR A 214 39.63 6.06 -27.79
C THR A 214 39.10 6.68 -29.06
N ALA A 215 39.28 7.98 -29.23
CA ALA A 215 39.01 8.68 -30.48
C ALA A 215 40.19 9.57 -30.88
N THR A 216 40.47 9.62 -32.17
CA THR A 216 41.39 10.60 -32.76
C THR A 216 40.56 11.73 -33.37
N LEU A 217 40.85 12.95 -32.94
CA LEU A 217 40.10 14.17 -33.24
C LEU A 217 41.00 15.17 -33.98
N THR A 218 40.43 15.96 -34.88
CA THR A 218 41.14 17.08 -35.49
C THR A 218 40.82 18.37 -34.71
N ILE A 219 41.77 18.86 -33.92
CA ILE A 219 41.64 20.09 -33.13
C ILE A 219 42.64 21.12 -33.68
N THR A 220 42.16 22.26 -34.17
CA THR A 220 43.02 23.33 -34.74
C THR A 220 44.00 22.86 -35.83
N GLY A 221 43.61 21.86 -36.63
CA GLY A 221 44.44 21.29 -37.70
C GLY A 221 45.52 20.31 -37.25
N LYS A 222 45.58 19.95 -35.96
CA LYS A 222 46.43 18.89 -35.43
C LYS A 222 45.58 17.68 -35.03
N ALA A 223 46.17 16.49 -35.13
CA ALA A 223 45.55 15.27 -34.63
C ALA A 223 45.74 15.18 -33.11
N HIS A 224 44.64 14.91 -32.39
CA HIS A 224 44.60 14.75 -30.94
C HIS A 224 43.96 13.40 -30.63
N THR A 225 44.68 12.52 -29.94
CA THR A 225 44.13 11.23 -29.50
C THR A 225 43.64 11.36 -28.07
N VAL A 226 42.37 11.03 -27.84
CA VAL A 226 41.67 11.14 -26.55
C VAL A 226 41.23 9.75 -26.09
N ALA A 227 41.54 9.40 -24.84
CA ALA A 227 41.13 8.16 -24.21
C ALA A 227 40.21 8.44 -23.02
N PHE A 228 39.09 7.72 -22.96
CA PHE A 228 38.08 7.84 -21.91
C PHE A 228 37.67 6.46 -21.38
N GLY A 229 37.76 6.23 -20.07
CA GLY A 229 37.49 4.91 -19.51
C GLY A 229 37.74 4.78 -18.02
N ALA A 230 37.91 3.53 -17.57
CA ALA A 230 38.19 3.23 -16.17
C ALA A 230 39.45 3.99 -15.68
N SER A 231 39.33 4.64 -14.52
CA SER A 231 40.37 5.54 -13.98
C SER A 231 41.77 4.90 -13.95
N GLN A 232 41.88 3.68 -13.42
CA GLN A 232 43.15 2.94 -13.34
C GLN A 232 43.77 2.61 -14.72
N VAL A 233 42.93 2.40 -15.73
CA VAL A 233 43.40 2.04 -17.08
C VAL A 233 43.93 3.27 -17.80
N VAL A 234 43.24 4.40 -17.66
CA VAL A 234 43.66 5.66 -18.27
C VAL A 234 44.90 6.21 -17.55
N GLU A 235 44.98 6.08 -16.22
CA GLU A 235 46.17 6.43 -15.44
C GLU A 235 47.43 5.73 -15.98
N ALA A 236 47.34 4.44 -16.30
CA ALA A 236 48.47 3.67 -16.83
C ALA A 236 48.98 4.14 -18.20
N LEU A 237 48.18 4.93 -18.94
CA LEU A 237 48.57 5.52 -20.23
C LEU A 237 49.19 6.92 -20.08
N CYS A 238 49.04 7.53 -18.90
CA CYS A 238 49.42 8.91 -18.67
C CYS A 238 50.87 9.04 -18.16
N THR A 239 51.52 10.14 -18.53
CA THR A 239 52.81 10.55 -17.97
C THR A 239 52.55 11.54 -16.82
N LEU A 240 52.31 11.01 -15.62
CA LEU A 240 52.00 11.82 -14.45
C LEU A 240 53.26 12.18 -13.66
N SER A 241 53.37 13.43 -13.21
CA SER A 241 54.37 13.81 -12.22
C SER A 241 54.09 13.12 -10.88
N SER A 242 55.09 13.02 -10.01
CA SER A 242 54.93 12.45 -8.66
C SER A 242 53.85 13.16 -7.83
N GLN A 243 53.61 14.45 -8.11
CA GLN A 243 52.59 15.26 -7.45
C GLN A 243 51.20 15.01 -8.03
N ASP A 244 51.08 14.96 -9.36
CA ASP A 244 49.79 14.71 -10.04
C ASP A 244 49.28 13.30 -9.78
N LYS A 245 50.19 12.32 -9.66
CA LYS A 245 49.83 10.95 -9.29
C LYS A 245 49.22 10.86 -7.89
N LYS A 246 49.76 11.64 -6.93
CA LYS A 246 49.18 11.74 -5.57
C LYS A 246 47.83 12.43 -5.58
N ARG A 247 47.70 13.51 -6.35
CA ARG A 247 46.43 14.25 -6.50
C ARG A 247 45.36 13.34 -7.13
N PHE A 248 45.68 12.65 -8.22
CA PHE A 248 44.79 11.70 -8.88
C PHE A 248 44.31 10.60 -7.93
N ALA A 249 45.23 9.97 -7.20
CA ALA A 249 44.86 8.94 -6.23
C ALA A 249 43.95 9.48 -5.11
N ALA A 250 44.19 10.71 -4.64
CA ALA A 250 43.35 11.36 -3.65
C ALA A 250 41.96 11.69 -4.18
N ASP A 251 41.86 12.28 -5.38
CA ASP A 251 40.58 12.64 -6.01
C ASP A 251 39.73 11.39 -6.33
N VAL A 252 40.36 10.31 -6.80
CA VAL A 252 39.68 9.01 -7.04
C VAL A 252 39.20 8.39 -5.72
N ALA A 253 40.01 8.46 -4.65
CA ALA A 253 39.63 7.94 -3.34
C ALA A 253 38.48 8.75 -2.73
N GLU A 254 38.55 10.08 -2.76
CA GLU A 254 37.49 10.98 -2.28
C GLU A 254 36.18 10.75 -3.07
N ALA A 255 36.27 10.61 -4.39
CA ALA A 255 35.10 10.33 -5.21
C ALA A 255 34.48 8.96 -4.89
N ALA A 256 35.30 7.93 -4.67
CA ALA A 256 34.83 6.61 -4.28
C ALA A 256 34.17 6.62 -2.89
N GLU A 257 34.76 7.32 -1.91
CA GLU A 257 34.18 7.53 -0.57
C GLU A 257 32.83 8.25 -0.64
N ASN A 258 32.69 9.19 -1.58
CA ASN A 258 31.44 9.90 -1.83
C ASN A 258 30.44 9.13 -2.71
N GLY A 259 30.73 7.88 -3.07
CA GLY A 259 29.82 7.00 -3.80
C GLY A 259 29.72 7.27 -5.30
N TYR A 260 30.72 7.91 -5.91
CA TYR A 260 30.75 8.14 -7.35
C TYR A 260 31.43 6.99 -8.09
N ARG A 261 30.93 6.73 -9.30
CA ARG A 261 31.66 5.98 -10.31
C ARG A 261 32.60 6.93 -11.05
N VAL A 262 33.88 6.63 -11.03
CA VAL A 262 34.92 7.51 -11.61
C VAL A 262 35.36 7.01 -12.98
N LEU A 263 35.28 7.88 -14.00
CA LEU A 263 35.90 7.67 -15.30
C LEU A 263 36.95 8.76 -15.55
N ALA A 264 38.06 8.40 -16.16
CA ALA A 264 39.15 9.32 -16.46
C ALA A 264 39.21 9.64 -17.94
N LEU A 265 39.64 10.86 -18.25
CA LEU A 265 39.86 11.40 -19.57
C LEU A 265 41.33 11.81 -19.71
N ALA A 266 41.98 11.37 -20.77
CA ALA A 266 43.34 11.74 -21.10
C ALA A 266 43.47 12.08 -22.59
N GLU A 267 44.44 12.94 -22.92
CA GLU A 267 44.67 13.44 -24.26
C GLU A 267 46.16 13.48 -24.58
N VAL A 268 46.51 13.29 -25.86
CA VAL A 268 47.84 13.56 -26.39
C VAL A 268 47.74 14.17 -27.79
N VAL A 269 48.65 15.10 -28.09
CA VAL A 269 48.79 15.64 -29.45
C VAL A 269 49.55 14.61 -30.30
N GLY A 270 48.86 14.02 -31.28
CA GLY A 270 49.36 12.95 -32.15
C GLY A 270 48.43 11.73 -32.21
N ASP A 271 48.84 10.70 -32.95
CA ASP A 271 48.02 9.51 -33.27
C ASP A 271 48.27 8.29 -32.38
N LYS A 272 49.06 8.42 -31.30
CA LYS A 272 49.48 7.27 -30.48
C LYS A 272 48.95 7.36 -29.05
N GLU A 273 48.30 6.30 -28.58
CA GLU A 273 47.91 6.09 -27.17
C GLU A 273 49.12 5.82 -26.24
N LYS A 274 50.10 6.72 -26.19
CA LYS A 274 51.25 6.61 -25.28
C LYS A 274 51.64 7.97 -24.74
N ALA A 275 52.06 7.98 -23.47
CA ALA A 275 52.53 9.18 -22.79
C ALA A 275 51.49 10.32 -22.77
N MET A 276 50.22 9.97 -22.51
CA MET A 276 49.12 10.91 -22.53
C MET A 276 49.15 11.86 -21.32
N THR A 277 48.48 13.00 -21.44
CA THR A 277 48.27 13.94 -20.36
C THR A 277 46.88 13.70 -19.77
N LEU A 278 46.79 13.58 -18.44
CA LEU A 278 45.50 13.47 -17.77
C LEU A 278 44.77 14.81 -17.84
N VAL A 279 43.52 14.78 -18.31
CA VAL A 279 42.71 15.98 -18.58
C VAL A 279 41.66 16.19 -17.50
N ALA A 280 40.86 15.15 -17.23
CA ALA A 280 39.74 15.25 -16.29
C ALA A 280 39.34 13.89 -15.68
N LEU A 281 38.64 13.95 -14.55
CA LEU A 281 37.82 12.87 -14.02
C LEU A 281 36.35 13.26 -14.14
N LEU A 282 35.53 12.38 -14.70
CA LEU A 282 34.08 12.50 -14.71
C LEU A 282 33.53 11.62 -13.59
N LEU A 283 32.80 12.24 -12.67
CA LEU A 283 32.13 11.57 -11.56
C LEU A 283 30.68 11.29 -11.96
N LEU A 284 30.35 10.01 -12.06
CA LEU A 284 29.03 9.54 -12.45
C LEU A 284 28.30 8.95 -11.25
N SER A 285 26.99 9.14 -11.22
CA SER A 285 26.10 8.55 -10.22
C SER A 285 24.73 8.29 -10.80
N ASP A 286 23.98 7.39 -10.17
CA ASP A 286 22.58 7.20 -10.52
C ASP A 286 21.76 8.42 -10.07
N THR A 287 20.94 8.92 -10.99
CA THR A 287 20.07 10.06 -10.74
C THR A 287 18.94 9.65 -9.80
N ILE A 288 18.90 10.27 -8.62
CA ILE A 288 17.79 10.12 -7.68
C ILE A 288 16.64 11.00 -8.14
N ARG A 289 15.43 10.45 -8.11
CA ARG A 289 14.24 11.20 -8.52
C ARG A 289 14.02 12.40 -7.59
N PRO A 290 13.75 13.61 -8.12
CA PRO A 290 13.54 14.81 -7.30
C PRO A 290 12.42 14.65 -6.27
N GLU A 291 11.38 13.89 -6.60
CA GLU A 291 10.22 13.65 -5.73
C GLU A 291 10.43 12.58 -4.66
N SER A 292 11.48 11.76 -4.76
CA SER A 292 11.68 10.61 -3.86
C SER A 292 11.81 11.04 -2.40
N SER A 293 12.56 12.09 -2.09
CA SER A 293 12.75 12.59 -0.72
C SER A 293 11.43 13.11 -0.10
N LEU A 294 10.63 13.81 -0.91
CA LEU A 294 9.31 14.30 -0.50
C LEU A 294 8.33 13.15 -0.23
N VAL A 295 8.34 12.12 -1.09
CA VAL A 295 7.48 10.95 -0.91
C VAL A 295 7.92 10.13 0.32
N ILE A 296 9.22 9.93 0.54
CA ILE A 296 9.71 9.26 1.75
C ILE A 296 9.30 10.04 3.00
N SER A 297 9.45 11.36 2.99
CA SER A 297 9.00 12.22 4.10
C SER A 297 7.50 12.10 4.34
N PHE A 298 6.71 12.01 3.27
CA PHE A 298 5.27 11.75 3.36
C PHE A 298 4.98 10.40 4.01
N LEU A 299 5.63 9.32 3.55
CA LEU A 299 5.45 7.97 4.06
C LEU A 299 5.80 7.90 5.56
N GLN A 300 6.92 8.50 5.97
CA GLN A 300 7.35 8.58 7.37
C GLN A 300 6.33 9.34 8.24
N LYS A 301 5.84 10.49 7.77
CA LYS A 301 4.76 11.24 8.45
C LYS A 301 3.47 10.43 8.59
N HIS A 302 3.27 9.44 7.72
CA HIS A 302 2.10 8.55 7.71
C HIS A 302 2.39 7.18 8.36
N GLY A 303 3.43 7.08 9.20
CA GLY A 303 3.75 5.89 9.97
C GLY A 303 4.36 4.74 9.17
N ILE A 304 4.92 5.02 7.98
CA ILE A 304 5.62 4.05 7.15
C ILE A 304 7.11 4.38 7.18
N ALA A 305 7.87 3.60 7.93
CA ALA A 305 9.33 3.67 7.88
C ALA A 305 9.82 3.16 6.53
N THR A 306 10.78 3.85 5.91
CA THR A 306 11.40 3.42 4.66
C THR A 306 12.84 3.04 4.94
N LYS A 307 13.23 1.83 4.57
CA LYS A 307 14.62 1.35 4.62
C LYS A 307 15.05 0.94 3.22
N MET A 308 16.28 1.28 2.88
CA MET A 308 16.88 0.96 1.60
C MET A 308 17.60 -0.39 1.68
N VAL A 309 17.41 -1.28 0.70
CA VAL A 309 18.04 -2.62 0.69
C VAL A 309 18.61 -2.91 -0.69
N ILE A 310 19.92 -2.75 -0.86
CA ILE A 310 20.58 -2.77 -2.19
C ILE A 310 21.85 -3.64 -2.17
N GLY A 311 22.20 -4.21 -3.32
CA GLY A 311 23.46 -4.91 -3.58
C GLY A 311 24.68 -4.01 -3.86
N ASP A 312 24.52 -2.69 -3.89
CA ASP A 312 25.63 -1.75 -4.13
C ASP A 312 26.54 -1.63 -2.91
N ASN A 313 27.73 -1.07 -3.09
CA ASN A 313 28.67 -0.86 -2.00
C ASN A 313 28.14 0.15 -0.96
N GLU A 314 28.78 0.16 0.20
CA GLU A 314 28.41 1.02 1.33
C GLU A 314 28.46 2.52 0.97
N ALA A 315 29.47 2.96 0.22
CA ALA A 315 29.63 4.37 -0.13
C ALA A 315 28.47 4.91 -1.01
N ILE A 316 28.10 4.16 -2.06
CA ILE A 316 26.98 4.49 -2.95
C ILE A 316 25.67 4.50 -2.13
N THR A 317 25.48 3.49 -1.29
CA THR A 317 24.27 3.35 -0.47
C THR A 317 24.15 4.48 0.55
N THR A 318 25.25 4.84 1.22
CA THR A 318 25.31 5.94 2.20
C THR A 318 25.04 7.29 1.54
N ARG A 319 25.59 7.54 0.35
CA ARG A 319 25.29 8.73 -0.44
C ARG A 319 23.79 8.78 -0.77
N ALA A 320 23.25 7.71 -1.33
CA ALA A 320 21.84 7.66 -1.72
C ALA A 320 20.91 7.86 -0.52
N ALA A 321 21.22 7.22 0.62
CA ALA A 321 20.49 7.40 1.87
C ALA A 321 20.52 8.85 2.37
N ARG A 322 21.66 9.54 2.24
CA ARG A 322 21.81 10.95 2.61
C ARG A 322 20.96 11.87 1.73
N VAL A 323 21.01 11.69 0.40
CA VAL A 323 20.24 12.50 -0.55
C VAL A 323 18.73 12.28 -0.35
N LEU A 324 18.33 11.04 -0.05
CA LEU A 324 16.94 10.69 0.23
C LEU A 324 16.49 11.03 1.66
N GLN A 325 17.39 11.54 2.51
CA GLN A 325 17.13 11.88 3.91
C GLN A 325 16.58 10.70 4.72
N LEU A 326 17.13 9.49 4.49
CA LEU A 326 16.79 8.32 5.29
C LEU A 326 17.31 8.47 6.72
N VAL A 327 16.53 7.98 7.67
CA VAL A 327 16.87 8.03 9.10
C VAL A 327 17.69 6.79 9.46
N GLY A 328 18.91 6.99 9.94
CA GLY A 328 19.77 5.93 10.47
C GLY A 328 21.01 5.60 9.64
N PRO A 329 21.94 4.80 10.17
CA PRO A 329 23.14 4.40 9.44
C PRO A 329 22.82 3.38 8.34
N VAL A 330 23.73 3.29 7.37
CA VAL A 330 23.77 2.19 6.42
C VAL A 330 24.66 1.10 7.01
N ILE A 331 24.19 -0.15 6.96
CA ILE A 331 24.93 -1.32 7.45
C ILE A 331 25.39 -2.16 6.26
N ARG A 332 26.64 -2.61 6.30
CA ARG A 332 27.23 -3.47 5.28
C ARG A 332 26.94 -4.94 5.58
N ARG A 333 26.79 -5.77 4.54
CA ARG A 333 26.65 -7.23 4.67
C ARG A 333 27.67 -7.90 5.60
N ALA A 334 28.94 -7.51 5.53
CA ALA A 334 30.00 -8.06 6.38
C ALA A 334 29.69 -7.97 7.88
N ASP A 335 28.94 -6.95 8.30
CA ASP A 335 28.63 -6.69 9.71
C ASP A 335 27.59 -7.66 10.28
N PHE A 336 26.78 -8.29 9.41
CA PHE A 336 25.69 -9.18 9.83
C PHE A 336 25.68 -10.55 9.12
N ALA A 337 26.74 -10.86 8.38
CA ALA A 337 26.92 -12.18 7.78
C ALA A 337 27.09 -13.30 8.83
N THR A 338 27.58 -12.97 10.03
CA THR A 338 27.69 -13.92 11.16
C THR A 338 26.42 -13.92 12.01
N GLU A 339 26.15 -15.01 12.72
CA GLU A 339 24.99 -15.09 13.65
C GLU A 339 25.06 -14.03 14.77
N ALA A 340 26.27 -13.74 15.28
CA ALA A 340 26.46 -12.69 16.27
C ALA A 340 26.09 -11.30 15.71
N GLY A 341 26.58 -10.98 14.50
CA GLY A 341 26.24 -9.73 13.82
C GLY A 341 24.75 -9.63 13.50
N TRP A 342 24.14 -10.72 13.02
CA TRP A 342 22.70 -10.77 12.77
C TRP A 342 21.86 -10.47 14.02
N ASN A 343 22.26 -10.99 15.19
CA ASN A 343 21.58 -10.70 16.44
C ASN A 343 21.73 -9.24 16.90
N ASP A 344 22.85 -8.57 16.59
CA ASP A 344 22.98 -7.12 16.83
C ASP A 344 22.02 -6.32 15.93
N ILE A 345 21.94 -6.67 14.64
CA ILE A 345 21.01 -6.04 13.69
C ILE A 345 19.57 -6.21 14.14
N LYS A 346 19.16 -7.35 14.69
CA LYS A 346 17.80 -7.54 15.20
C LYS A 346 17.43 -6.54 16.29
N LYS A 347 18.38 -6.22 17.18
CA LYS A 347 18.19 -5.28 18.31
C LYS A 347 18.09 -3.84 17.83
N ARG A 348 18.88 -3.47 16.83
CA ARG A 348 18.98 -2.09 16.33
C ARG A 348 18.23 -1.85 15.02
N PHE A 349 17.43 -2.82 14.56
CA PHE A 349 16.78 -2.82 13.26
C PHE A 349 16.03 -1.53 12.96
N ASP A 350 15.27 -1.02 13.94
CA ASP A 350 14.41 0.15 13.76
C ASP A 350 15.23 1.42 13.51
N ALA A 351 16.44 1.52 14.09
CA ALA A 351 17.35 2.65 13.94
C ALA A 351 18.15 2.64 12.62
N ILE A 352 18.14 1.55 11.84
CA ILE A 352 18.93 1.41 10.60
C ILE A 352 18.23 2.06 9.40
N GLY A 353 18.95 2.87 8.62
CA GLY A 353 18.41 3.55 7.43
C GLY A 353 18.52 2.74 6.14
N GLY A 354 19.54 1.89 6.03
CA GLY A 354 19.71 1.05 4.86
C GLY A 354 20.70 -0.09 5.02
N PHE A 355 20.72 -0.98 4.04
CA PHE A 355 21.57 -2.15 3.97
C PHE A 355 22.27 -2.19 2.61
N ALA A 356 23.60 -2.34 2.65
CA ALA A 356 24.50 -2.37 1.49
C ALA A 356 25.09 -3.77 1.26
N GLU A 357 25.52 -4.03 0.03
CA GLU A 357 26.16 -5.27 -0.42
C GLU A 357 25.27 -6.52 -0.20
N ILE A 358 23.95 -6.33 -0.25
CA ILE A 358 22.96 -7.37 0.07
C ILE A 358 22.90 -8.43 -1.03
N LEU A 359 22.93 -9.71 -0.61
CA LEU A 359 22.60 -10.84 -1.48
C LEU A 359 21.11 -11.17 -1.45
N PRO A 360 20.57 -11.88 -2.46
CA PRO A 360 19.16 -12.29 -2.50
C PRO A 360 18.71 -13.03 -1.24
N GLU A 361 19.54 -13.92 -0.70
CA GLU A 361 19.26 -14.71 0.50
C GLU A 361 19.19 -13.82 1.75
N ASP A 362 20.05 -12.81 1.84
CA ASP A 362 20.07 -11.84 2.93
C ASP A 362 18.82 -10.94 2.88
N LYS A 363 18.40 -10.52 1.69
CA LYS A 363 17.16 -9.76 1.48
C LYS A 363 15.94 -10.54 1.97
N TYR A 364 15.87 -11.83 1.63
CA TYR A 364 14.83 -12.73 2.13
C TYR A 364 14.85 -12.84 3.66
N ARG A 365 16.03 -13.07 4.26
CA ARG A 365 16.22 -13.18 5.72
C ARG A 365 15.77 -11.90 6.44
N LEU A 366 16.11 -10.73 5.89
CA LEU A 366 15.68 -9.41 6.37
C LEU A 366 14.17 -9.26 6.34
N VAL A 367 13.51 -9.63 5.23
CA VAL A 367 12.06 -9.56 5.11
C VAL A 367 11.37 -10.46 6.13
N GLN A 368 11.83 -11.70 6.30
CA GLN A 368 11.26 -12.63 7.27
C GLN A 368 11.33 -12.08 8.70
N PHE A 369 12.49 -11.57 9.10
CA PHE A 369 12.64 -10.95 10.41
C PHE A 369 11.77 -9.70 10.56
N ALA A 370 11.80 -8.81 9.58
CA ALA A 370 11.02 -7.57 9.61
C ALA A 370 9.51 -7.84 9.74
N ARG A 371 9.00 -8.92 9.13
CA ARG A 371 7.60 -9.35 9.26
C ARG A 371 7.19 -9.79 10.65
N THR A 372 8.13 -10.19 11.50
CA THR A 372 7.82 -10.50 12.92
C THR A 372 7.50 -9.24 13.73
N LYS A 373 7.98 -8.07 13.27
CA LYS A 373 7.80 -6.78 13.94
C LYS A 373 6.79 -5.86 13.27
N ALA A 374 6.64 -5.94 11.94
CA ALA A 374 5.95 -4.95 11.13
C ALA A 374 5.15 -5.58 9.98
N CYS A 375 4.16 -4.86 9.47
CA CYS A 375 3.62 -5.16 8.14
C CYS A 375 4.59 -4.59 7.10
N VAL A 376 5.19 -5.48 6.32
CA VAL A 376 6.32 -5.14 5.43
C VAL A 376 5.89 -5.18 3.98
N SER A 377 6.11 -4.07 3.27
CA SER A 377 6.08 -4.05 1.81
C SER A 377 7.50 -4.04 1.24
N VAL A 378 7.70 -4.76 0.15
CA VAL A 378 8.98 -4.86 -0.54
C VAL A 378 8.79 -4.50 -2.00
N THR A 379 9.66 -3.62 -2.53
CA THR A 379 9.74 -3.39 -3.98
C THR A 379 10.87 -4.21 -4.59
N GLY A 380 10.68 -4.65 -5.84
CA GLY A 380 11.72 -5.32 -6.60
C GLY A 380 11.54 -5.15 -8.11
N ASP A 381 12.62 -5.40 -8.84
CA ASP A 381 12.67 -5.36 -10.30
C ASP A 381 13.22 -6.67 -10.92
N GLY A 382 14.10 -7.37 -10.20
CA GLY A 382 14.79 -8.55 -10.69
C GLY A 382 14.23 -9.88 -10.18
N VAL A 383 14.67 -10.96 -10.82
CA VAL A 383 14.42 -12.34 -10.32
C VAL A 383 15.02 -12.53 -8.92
N ASN A 384 16.10 -11.83 -8.63
CA ASN A 384 16.78 -11.83 -7.33
C ASN A 384 15.88 -11.35 -6.19
N ASP A 385 14.91 -10.48 -6.47
CA ASP A 385 14.00 -9.94 -5.46
C ASP A 385 12.81 -10.83 -5.20
N LEU A 386 12.56 -11.81 -6.08
CA LEU A 386 11.36 -12.63 -6.04
C LEU A 386 11.14 -13.35 -4.71
N PRO A 387 12.15 -13.96 -4.05
CA PRO A 387 11.97 -14.54 -2.72
C PRO A 387 11.54 -13.50 -1.69
N ALA A 388 12.16 -12.31 -1.71
CA ALA A 388 11.86 -11.23 -0.77
C ALA A 388 10.47 -10.61 -1.01
N VAL A 389 10.11 -10.35 -2.27
CA VAL A 389 8.81 -9.81 -2.69
C VAL A 389 7.69 -10.79 -2.32
N LYS A 390 7.86 -12.09 -2.57
CA LYS A 390 6.85 -13.09 -2.20
C LYS A 390 6.76 -13.27 -0.68
N ALA A 391 7.89 -13.20 0.03
CA ALA A 391 7.94 -13.35 1.47
C ALA A 391 7.36 -12.16 2.22
N ALA A 392 7.23 -10.98 1.58
CA ALA A 392 6.68 -9.77 2.15
C ALA A 392 5.22 -9.94 2.57
N SER A 393 4.70 -8.97 3.34
CA SER A 393 3.25 -8.85 3.52
C SER A 393 2.62 -8.37 2.20
N VAL A 394 3.25 -7.37 1.57
CA VAL A 394 2.87 -6.91 0.22
C VAL A 394 4.09 -6.82 -0.69
N GLY A 395 4.14 -7.69 -1.69
CA GLY A 395 5.15 -7.65 -2.74
C GLY A 395 4.76 -6.71 -3.88
N ILE A 396 5.62 -5.74 -4.22
CA ILE A 396 5.40 -4.77 -5.30
C ILE A 396 6.45 -4.97 -6.40
N ALA A 397 6.00 -5.26 -7.62
CA ALA A 397 6.84 -5.25 -8.81
C ALA A 397 6.79 -3.87 -9.48
N VAL A 398 7.96 -3.30 -9.76
CA VAL A 398 8.05 -2.04 -10.53
C VAL A 398 7.76 -2.27 -12.01
N LYS A 399 7.54 -1.18 -12.77
CA LYS A 399 7.19 -1.25 -14.20
C LYS A 399 8.19 -2.04 -15.04
N ASN A 400 9.48 -1.79 -14.84
CA ASN A 400 10.57 -2.45 -15.58
C ASN A 400 10.95 -3.82 -14.99
N ALA A 401 10.16 -4.34 -14.07
CA ALA A 401 10.41 -5.65 -13.50
C ALA A 401 10.27 -6.78 -14.53
N VAL A 402 11.06 -7.83 -14.33
CA VAL A 402 10.97 -9.08 -15.10
C VAL A 402 9.59 -9.74 -14.94
N ASP A 403 9.12 -10.42 -15.98
CA ASP A 403 7.77 -11.01 -15.98
C ASP A 403 7.56 -12.04 -14.88
N ALA A 404 8.63 -12.77 -14.51
CA ALA A 404 8.60 -13.68 -13.37
C ALA A 404 8.25 -12.96 -12.06
N LEU A 405 8.77 -11.75 -11.85
CA LEU A 405 8.49 -10.95 -10.66
C LEU A 405 7.10 -10.34 -10.71
N LYS A 406 6.67 -9.83 -11.87
CA LYS A 406 5.29 -9.35 -12.07
C LYS A 406 4.25 -10.46 -11.85
N GLY A 407 4.60 -11.69 -12.21
CA GLY A 407 3.76 -12.87 -11.99
C GLY A 407 3.63 -13.26 -10.52
N ALA A 408 4.70 -13.05 -9.73
CA ALA A 408 4.78 -13.43 -8.32
C ALA A 408 4.37 -12.32 -7.34
N ALA A 409 4.44 -11.05 -7.75
CA ALA A 409 4.08 -9.90 -6.92
C ALA A 409 2.58 -9.80 -6.69
N ASP A 410 2.21 -9.16 -5.58
CA ASP A 410 0.81 -8.89 -5.23
C ASP A 410 0.28 -7.67 -5.97
N ILE A 411 1.16 -6.70 -6.22
CA ILE A 411 0.88 -5.43 -6.88
C ILE A 411 1.95 -5.18 -7.95
N VAL A 412 1.50 -4.69 -9.11
CA VAL A 412 2.37 -4.32 -10.23
C VAL A 412 2.16 -2.85 -10.58
N LEU A 413 3.23 -2.07 -10.58
CA LEU A 413 3.21 -0.66 -10.97
C LEU A 413 3.38 -0.55 -12.49
N LEU A 414 2.56 0.24 -13.16
CA LEU A 414 2.64 0.49 -14.61
C LEU A 414 3.46 1.75 -14.95
N THR A 415 3.75 2.56 -13.94
CA THR A 415 4.59 3.75 -14.02
C THR A 415 5.76 3.64 -13.04
N ASP A 416 6.88 4.24 -13.40
CA ASP A 416 8.07 4.26 -12.55
C ASP A 416 7.90 5.25 -11.38
N GLY A 417 8.68 5.05 -10.32
CA GLY A 417 8.79 6.00 -9.22
C GLY A 417 7.92 5.71 -7.99
N ILE A 418 8.43 6.11 -6.83
CA ILE A 418 7.83 5.88 -5.51
C ILE A 418 6.49 6.61 -5.30
N THR A 419 6.19 7.65 -6.08
CA THR A 419 4.91 8.40 -6.03
C THR A 419 3.69 7.50 -6.22
N VAL A 420 3.82 6.48 -7.06
CA VAL A 420 2.74 5.52 -7.33
C VAL A 420 2.45 4.67 -6.09
N ILE A 421 3.48 4.35 -5.31
CA ILE A 421 3.36 3.60 -4.05
C ILE A 421 2.60 4.43 -3.01
N ARG A 422 2.91 5.73 -2.90
CA ARG A 422 2.15 6.67 -2.06
C ARG A 422 0.67 6.64 -2.42
N ASP A 423 0.35 6.77 -3.70
CA ASP A 423 -1.03 6.79 -4.17
C ASP A 423 -1.74 5.46 -3.93
N ALA A 424 -1.03 4.34 -4.07
CA ALA A 424 -1.53 3.02 -3.77
C ALA A 424 -1.88 2.86 -2.28
N VAL A 425 -0.99 3.30 -1.38
CA VAL A 425 -1.22 3.30 0.08
C VAL A 425 -2.44 4.15 0.44
N ILE A 426 -2.55 5.36 -0.12
CA ILE A 426 -3.68 6.25 0.14
C ILE A 426 -5.01 5.61 -0.26
N GLU A 427 -5.08 5.04 -1.46
CA GLU A 427 -6.32 4.40 -1.94
C GLU A 427 -6.62 3.11 -1.14
N ALA A 428 -5.61 2.30 -0.82
CA ALA A 428 -5.77 1.14 0.04
C ALA A 428 -6.38 1.51 1.40
N ARG A 429 -5.86 2.57 2.04
CA ARG A 429 -6.41 3.08 3.32
C ARG A 429 -7.83 3.61 3.19
N LYS A 430 -8.21 4.23 2.06
CA LYS A 430 -9.60 4.65 1.81
C LYS A 430 -10.55 3.46 1.66
N ILE A 431 -10.16 2.45 0.87
CA ILE A 431 -10.93 1.22 0.69
C ILE A 431 -11.21 0.59 2.06
N PHE A 432 -10.16 0.52 2.88
CA PHE A 432 -10.25 -0.05 4.21
C PHE A 432 -11.12 0.77 5.17
N GLN A 433 -11.04 2.10 5.12
CA GLN A 433 -11.91 2.97 5.93
C GLN A 433 -13.39 2.79 5.55
N ARG A 434 -13.71 2.62 4.26
CA ARG A 434 -15.08 2.34 3.80
C ARG A 434 -15.59 1.01 4.36
N LEU A 435 -14.76 -0.02 4.34
CA LEU A 435 -15.08 -1.34 4.90
C LEU A 435 -15.29 -1.29 6.41
N TYR A 436 -14.46 -0.52 7.12
CA TYR A 436 -14.62 -0.29 8.55
C TYR A 436 -15.96 0.40 8.85
N ASN A 437 -16.25 1.53 8.20
CA ASN A 437 -17.49 2.29 8.38
C ASN A 437 -18.73 1.43 8.08
N TYR A 438 -18.66 0.66 6.98
CA TYR A 438 -19.68 -0.30 6.59
C TYR A 438 -19.95 -1.34 7.68
N SER A 439 -18.89 -1.94 8.22
CA SER A 439 -19.00 -2.95 9.27
C SER A 439 -19.61 -2.35 10.54
N VAL A 440 -19.19 -1.13 10.92
CA VAL A 440 -19.73 -0.45 12.09
C VAL A 440 -21.23 -0.25 11.96
N TYR A 441 -21.67 0.27 10.81
CA TYR A 441 -23.07 0.49 10.50
C TYR A 441 -23.86 -0.84 10.51
N ARG A 442 -23.40 -1.85 9.75
CA ARG A 442 -24.13 -3.12 9.62
C ARG A 442 -24.32 -3.81 10.96
N ILE A 443 -23.28 -3.88 11.80
CA ILE A 443 -23.38 -4.52 13.12
C ILE A 443 -24.36 -3.74 14.01
N SER A 444 -24.28 -2.41 14.01
CA SER A 444 -25.16 -1.55 14.84
C SER A 444 -26.64 -1.72 14.45
N GLU A 445 -26.91 -1.72 13.14
CA GLU A 445 -28.27 -1.83 12.61
C GLU A 445 -28.87 -3.23 12.80
N SER A 446 -28.12 -4.29 12.50
CA SER A 446 -28.57 -5.66 12.76
C SER A 446 -28.86 -5.86 14.25
N PHE A 447 -27.98 -5.40 15.13
CA PHE A 447 -28.20 -5.46 16.57
C PHE A 447 -29.46 -4.70 16.99
N ARG A 448 -29.67 -3.49 16.45
CA ARG A 448 -30.85 -2.69 16.73
C ARG A 448 -32.14 -3.38 16.31
N VAL A 449 -32.20 -3.91 15.09
CA VAL A 449 -33.40 -4.57 14.55
C VAL A 449 -33.73 -5.82 15.36
N ILE A 450 -32.75 -6.72 15.53
CA ILE A 450 -32.95 -8.01 16.20
C ILE A 450 -33.45 -7.80 17.63
N ILE A 451 -32.78 -6.96 18.42
CA ILE A 451 -33.12 -6.78 19.83
C ILE A 451 -34.42 -5.98 20.00
N THR A 452 -34.67 -4.97 19.17
CA THR A 452 -35.94 -4.20 19.24
C THR A 452 -37.13 -5.12 18.98
N VAL A 453 -37.07 -5.93 17.91
CA VAL A 453 -38.15 -6.87 17.56
C VAL A 453 -38.33 -7.90 18.67
N ALA A 454 -37.23 -8.42 19.23
CA ALA A 454 -37.26 -9.38 20.32
C ALA A 454 -37.94 -8.82 21.57
N VAL A 455 -37.48 -7.66 22.05
CA VAL A 455 -37.99 -7.06 23.29
C VAL A 455 -39.47 -6.71 23.14
N LEU A 456 -39.88 -6.10 22.03
CA LEU A 456 -41.27 -5.72 21.84
C LEU A 456 -42.19 -6.95 21.65
N GLY A 457 -41.77 -7.95 20.90
CA GLY A 457 -42.52 -9.20 20.77
C GLY A 457 -42.72 -9.92 22.11
N LEU A 458 -41.67 -9.96 22.95
CA LEU A 458 -41.73 -10.56 24.30
C LEU A 458 -42.53 -9.75 25.33
N LEU A 459 -42.78 -8.46 25.09
CA LEU A 459 -43.55 -7.63 26.02
C LEU A 459 -45.03 -7.56 25.65
N TYR A 460 -45.35 -7.57 24.36
CA TYR A 460 -46.72 -7.32 23.88
C TYR A 460 -47.40 -8.53 23.24
N GLY A 461 -46.71 -9.64 23.01
CA GLY A 461 -47.28 -10.82 22.34
C GLY A 461 -47.40 -10.69 20.83
N ASP A 462 -47.58 -9.46 20.35
CA ASP A 462 -47.57 -9.10 18.94
C ASP A 462 -46.26 -8.40 18.53
N TYR A 463 -45.92 -8.50 17.25
CA TYR A 463 -44.63 -8.01 16.73
C TYR A 463 -44.72 -6.58 16.19
N PRO A 464 -43.68 -5.75 16.42
CA PRO A 464 -43.67 -4.35 16.02
C PRO A 464 -43.50 -4.14 14.51
N LEU A 465 -43.27 -5.21 13.75
CA LEU A 465 -43.13 -5.20 12.30
C LEU A 465 -43.79 -6.44 11.72
N THR A 466 -44.44 -6.29 10.57
CA THR A 466 -44.91 -7.45 9.81
C THR A 466 -43.75 -8.13 9.06
N PRO A 467 -43.90 -9.42 8.69
CA PRO A 467 -42.96 -10.11 7.81
C PRO A 467 -42.59 -9.33 6.54
N VAL A 468 -43.61 -8.74 5.89
CA VAL A 468 -43.43 -7.93 4.68
C VAL A 468 -42.61 -6.68 4.97
N GLN A 469 -42.86 -6.00 6.09
CA GLN A 469 -42.09 -4.83 6.51
C GLN A 469 -40.64 -5.17 6.86
N LEU A 470 -40.37 -6.34 7.44
CA LEU A 470 -39.00 -6.81 7.71
C LEU A 470 -38.22 -7.07 6.42
N ILE A 471 -38.84 -7.70 5.43
CA ILE A 471 -38.23 -7.95 4.11
C ILE A 471 -37.96 -6.62 3.40
N LEU A 472 -38.95 -5.70 3.39
CA LEU A 472 -38.80 -4.37 2.81
C LEU A 472 -37.71 -3.55 3.51
N LEU A 473 -37.64 -3.61 4.84
CA LEU A 473 -36.61 -2.93 5.62
C LEU A 473 -35.20 -3.42 5.22
N ALA A 474 -35.02 -4.74 5.10
CA ALA A 474 -33.75 -5.32 4.66
C ALA A 474 -33.36 -4.83 3.25
N LEU A 475 -34.29 -4.89 2.30
CA LEU A 475 -34.08 -4.45 0.92
C LEU A 475 -33.74 -2.96 0.82
N LEU A 476 -34.51 -2.11 1.51
CA LEU A 476 -34.35 -0.66 1.47
C LEU A 476 -33.07 -0.20 2.17
N ASN A 477 -32.66 -0.88 3.24
CA ASN A 477 -31.38 -0.62 3.91
C ASN A 477 -30.17 -1.03 3.05
N ASP A 478 -30.30 -2.06 2.23
CA ASP A 478 -29.20 -2.54 1.40
C ASP A 478 -28.83 -1.57 0.26
N LEU A 479 -29.76 -0.74 -0.21
CA LEU A 479 -29.51 0.28 -1.24
C LEU A 479 -28.47 1.35 -0.80
N PRO A 480 -28.64 2.08 0.33
CA PRO A 480 -27.60 2.95 0.88
C PRO A 480 -26.29 2.24 1.18
N ILE A 481 -26.36 0.98 1.61
CA ILE A 481 -25.18 0.19 1.93
C ILE A 481 -24.32 -0.08 0.69
N ILE A 482 -24.95 -0.42 -0.43
CA ILE A 482 -24.24 -0.57 -1.71
C ILE A 482 -23.60 0.77 -2.11
N ALA A 483 -24.31 1.88 -1.90
CA ALA A 483 -23.77 3.21 -2.18
C ALA A 483 -22.54 3.58 -1.31
N LEU A 484 -22.37 2.96 -0.12
CA LEU A 484 -21.18 3.18 0.72
C LEU A 484 -19.87 2.73 0.04
N ALA A 485 -19.95 1.87 -0.97
CA ALA A 485 -18.77 1.44 -1.71
C ALA A 485 -18.04 2.59 -2.42
N VAL A 486 -18.77 3.66 -2.78
CA VAL A 486 -18.24 4.88 -3.39
C VAL A 486 -18.18 6.05 -2.42
N ASP A 487 -18.28 5.80 -1.11
CA ASP A 487 -18.37 6.86 -0.12
C ASP A 487 -17.09 7.71 -0.04
N ARG A 488 -17.26 8.95 0.40
CA ARG A 488 -16.16 9.85 0.72
C ARG A 488 -15.66 9.53 2.12
N VAL A 489 -14.38 9.21 2.24
CA VAL A 489 -13.73 8.91 3.52
C VAL A 489 -12.51 9.77 3.74
N ARG A 490 -12.22 10.10 5.00
CA ARG A 490 -10.92 10.65 5.40
C ARG A 490 -9.87 9.54 5.24
N VAL A 491 -8.68 9.92 4.78
CA VAL A 491 -7.55 8.99 4.69
C VAL A 491 -6.95 8.89 6.09
N PRO A 492 -6.91 7.71 6.71
CA PRO A 492 -6.17 7.51 7.95
C PRO A 492 -4.69 7.91 7.78
N GLU A 493 -4.21 8.80 8.65
CA GLU A 493 -2.81 9.24 8.64
C GLU A 493 -1.87 8.11 9.07
N MET A 494 -2.31 7.28 10.00
CA MET A 494 -1.55 6.13 10.51
C MET A 494 -2.08 4.81 9.96
N PRO A 495 -1.27 3.74 9.98
CA PRO A 495 -1.70 2.39 9.60
C PRO A 495 -2.98 2.00 10.34
N ALA A 496 -3.96 1.51 9.59
CA ALA A 496 -5.31 1.28 10.09
C ALA A 496 -5.41 -0.06 10.83
N LYS A 497 -4.65 -0.27 11.92
CA LYS A 497 -4.79 -1.51 12.71
C LYS A 497 -6.25 -1.64 13.19
N ILE A 498 -7.00 -2.61 12.66
CA ILE A 498 -8.36 -2.90 13.13
C ILE A 498 -8.25 -3.50 14.51
N ASN A 499 -8.76 -2.77 15.50
CA ASN A 499 -9.10 -3.38 16.76
C ASN A 499 -10.53 -3.93 16.64
N VAL A 500 -10.63 -5.24 16.34
CA VAL A 500 -11.91 -5.93 16.15
C VAL A 500 -12.83 -5.71 17.35
N ARG A 501 -12.29 -5.81 18.57
CA ARG A 501 -13.05 -5.58 19.81
C ARG A 501 -13.56 -4.15 19.91
N ALA A 502 -12.73 -3.17 19.61
CA ALA A 502 -13.14 -1.77 19.62
C ALA A 502 -14.25 -1.49 18.59
N ARG A 503 -14.15 -2.10 17.39
CA ARG A 503 -15.19 -2.03 16.35
C ARG A 503 -16.51 -2.62 16.83
N PHE A 504 -16.50 -3.83 17.41
CA PHE A 504 -17.71 -4.45 17.96
C PHE A 504 -18.30 -3.63 19.10
N LEU A 505 -17.48 -3.16 20.04
CA LEU A 505 -17.94 -2.32 21.16
C LEU A 505 -18.57 -1.02 20.67
N LEU A 506 -17.94 -0.38 19.69
CA LEU A 506 -18.45 0.83 19.03
C LEU A 506 -19.83 0.58 18.40
N SER A 507 -19.94 -0.51 17.63
CA SER A 507 -21.20 -0.89 17.01
C SER A 507 -22.29 -1.24 18.01
N SER A 508 -21.95 -1.95 19.09
CA SER A 508 -22.90 -2.27 20.15
C SER A 508 -23.39 -1.02 20.87
N LEU A 509 -22.54 -0.01 21.06
CA LEU A 509 -22.92 1.26 21.68
C LEU A 509 -23.94 2.02 20.82
N PHE A 510 -23.68 2.15 19.51
CA PHE A 510 -24.65 2.74 18.57
C PHE A 510 -25.93 1.91 18.48
N GLY A 511 -25.81 0.58 18.46
CA GLY A 511 -26.92 -0.34 18.50
C GLY A 511 -27.80 -0.13 19.73
N LEU A 512 -27.20 -0.01 20.93
CA LEU A 512 -27.91 0.21 22.19
C LEU A 512 -28.67 1.54 22.21
N ALA A 513 -28.04 2.63 21.78
CA ALA A 513 -28.74 3.90 21.63
C ALA A 513 -29.89 3.80 20.63
N GLY A 514 -29.67 3.08 19.53
CA GLY A 514 -30.71 2.76 18.55
C GLY A 514 -31.88 1.98 19.12
N ILE A 515 -31.62 1.00 19.99
CA ILE A 515 -32.63 0.19 20.69
C ILE A 515 -33.43 1.07 21.64
N MET A 516 -32.75 1.85 22.49
CA MET A 516 -33.41 2.79 23.41
C MET A 516 -34.31 3.77 22.65
N ASN A 517 -33.80 4.34 21.55
CA ASN A 517 -34.56 5.19 20.65
C ASN A 517 -35.83 4.48 20.12
N SER A 518 -35.71 3.23 19.64
CA SER A 518 -36.86 2.46 19.13
C SER A 518 -37.89 2.19 20.22
N LEU A 519 -37.45 1.69 21.37
CA LEU A 519 -38.32 1.30 22.47
C LEU A 519 -39.05 2.52 23.04
N MET A 520 -38.34 3.63 23.27
CA MET A 520 -38.95 4.86 23.80
C MET A 520 -40.03 5.40 22.86
N LEU A 521 -39.78 5.44 21.54
CA LEU A 521 -40.80 5.88 20.60
C LEU A 521 -42.01 4.95 20.59
N PHE A 522 -41.77 3.64 20.60
CA PHE A 522 -42.84 2.64 20.63
C PHE A 522 -43.71 2.79 21.89
N PHE A 523 -43.07 2.95 23.06
CA PHE A 523 -43.79 3.16 24.32
C PHE A 523 -44.58 4.46 24.34
N ILE A 524 -44.06 5.56 23.80
CA ILE A 524 -44.81 6.81 23.65
C ILE A 524 -46.05 6.58 22.78
N ALA A 525 -45.87 5.89 21.66
CA ALA A 525 -46.97 5.64 20.71
C ALA A 525 -48.07 4.74 21.30
N VAL A 526 -47.70 3.75 22.11
CA VAL A 526 -48.64 2.86 22.81
C VAL A 526 -49.34 3.55 23.98
N TYR A 527 -48.57 4.16 24.90
CA TYR A 527 -49.08 4.61 26.19
C TYR A 527 -49.61 6.05 26.19
N TRP A 528 -49.11 6.93 25.31
CA TRP A 528 -49.57 8.32 25.27
C TRP A 528 -50.49 8.60 24.09
N TRP A 529 -50.22 8.00 22.93
CA TRP A 529 -51.04 8.22 21.74
C TRP A 529 -52.07 7.14 21.48
N HIS A 530 -51.97 6.00 22.16
CA HIS A 530 -52.90 4.88 22.04
C HIS A 530 -53.15 4.48 20.57
N LEU A 531 -52.08 4.47 19.77
CA LEU A 531 -52.20 4.16 18.35
C LEU A 531 -52.65 2.71 18.13
N PRO A 532 -53.48 2.46 17.10
CA PRO A 532 -53.81 1.11 16.68
C PRO A 532 -52.56 0.33 16.28
N TRP A 533 -52.61 -1.00 16.43
CA TRP A 533 -51.44 -1.86 16.18
C TRP A 533 -50.83 -1.71 14.77
N GLY A 534 -51.66 -1.59 13.74
CA GLY A 534 -51.19 -1.37 12.37
C GLY A 534 -50.45 -0.04 12.19
N GLU A 535 -50.90 1.02 12.89
CA GLU A 535 -50.21 2.32 12.91
C GLU A 535 -48.89 2.24 13.68
N LEU A 536 -48.85 1.50 14.81
CA LEU A 536 -47.62 1.22 15.55
C LEU A 536 -46.59 0.48 14.70
N GLN A 537 -47.02 -0.50 13.92
CA GLN A 537 -46.16 -1.25 12.99
C GLN A 537 -45.59 -0.34 11.89
N THR A 538 -46.46 0.49 11.30
CA THR A 538 -46.06 1.47 10.28
C THR A 538 -45.08 2.50 10.83
N MET A 539 -45.35 3.01 12.03
CA MET A 539 -44.51 3.98 12.71
C MET A 539 -43.13 3.38 13.06
N SER A 540 -43.11 2.13 13.51
CA SER A 540 -41.87 1.38 13.79
C SER A 540 -41.05 1.14 12.53
N PHE A 541 -41.70 0.75 11.43
CA PHE A 541 -41.08 0.56 10.12
C PHE A 541 -40.47 1.86 9.58
N LEU A 542 -41.22 2.96 9.63
CA LEU A 542 -40.74 4.30 9.24
C LEU A 542 -39.54 4.72 10.09
N LYS A 543 -39.64 4.58 11.42
CA LYS A 543 -38.57 4.96 12.34
C LYS A 543 -37.30 4.15 12.10
N LEU A 544 -37.41 2.82 11.98
CA LEU A 544 -36.25 1.96 11.78
C LEU A 544 -35.55 2.24 10.45
N THR A 545 -36.28 2.65 9.41
CA THR A 545 -35.67 3.06 8.14
C THR A 545 -35.01 4.44 8.26
N VAL A 546 -35.75 5.46 8.73
CA VAL A 546 -35.26 6.84 8.80
C VAL A 546 -34.07 6.96 9.75
N SER A 547 -34.22 6.46 10.99
CA SER A 547 -33.16 6.50 11.98
C SER A 547 -31.98 5.60 11.61
N GLY A 548 -32.19 4.52 10.85
CA GLY A 548 -31.11 3.67 10.33
C GLY A 548 -30.24 4.44 9.37
N HIS A 549 -30.84 5.00 8.32
CA HIS A 549 -30.09 5.77 7.34
C HIS A 549 -29.40 7.00 7.94
N MET A 550 -29.99 7.65 8.94
CA MET A 550 -29.34 8.74 9.69
C MET A 550 -28.06 8.29 10.42
N LEU A 551 -28.00 7.05 10.91
CA LEU A 551 -26.78 6.51 11.53
C LEU A 551 -25.61 6.47 10.54
N ILE A 552 -25.85 6.33 9.23
CA ILE A 552 -24.79 6.37 8.21
C ILE A 552 -24.02 7.71 8.28
N TYR A 553 -24.73 8.83 8.41
CA TYR A 553 -24.15 10.17 8.51
C TYR A 553 -23.33 10.38 9.80
N VAL A 554 -23.64 9.62 10.85
CA VAL A 554 -22.89 9.66 12.10
C VAL A 554 -21.70 8.70 12.01
N ALA A 555 -21.91 7.46 11.62
CA ALA A 555 -20.91 6.39 11.69
C ALA A 555 -19.81 6.47 10.62
N HIS A 556 -20.01 7.20 9.51
CA HIS A 556 -19.02 7.27 8.43
C HIS A 556 -17.82 8.20 8.72
N THR A 557 -17.85 8.99 9.80
CA THR A 557 -16.80 9.95 10.14
C THR A 557 -16.64 10.12 11.66
N ASP A 558 -15.41 10.34 12.12
CA ASP A 558 -15.10 10.69 13.51
C ASP A 558 -15.39 12.19 13.81
N GLU A 559 -15.52 13.01 12.77
CA GLU A 559 -15.89 14.43 12.85
C GLU A 559 -17.41 14.60 13.05
N PRO A 560 -17.86 15.80 13.43
CA PRO A 560 -19.27 16.16 13.37
C PRO A 560 -19.91 15.88 12.00
N TRP A 561 -21.05 15.19 11.97
CA TRP A 561 -21.73 14.77 10.71
C TRP A 561 -21.95 15.92 9.72
N TYR A 562 -22.20 17.14 10.23
CA TYR A 562 -22.44 18.34 9.42
C TYR A 562 -21.16 18.98 8.84
N LYS A 563 -19.97 18.59 9.29
CA LYS A 563 -18.69 19.07 8.73
C LYS A 563 -18.23 18.23 7.55
N PHE A 564 -18.56 16.94 7.55
CA PHE A 564 -18.08 16.00 6.56
C PHE A 564 -19.22 15.09 6.11
N PHE A 565 -19.91 15.47 5.04
CA PHE A 565 -21.03 14.71 4.50
C PHE A 565 -20.58 13.47 3.69
N PRO A 566 -21.41 12.42 3.63
CA PRO A 566 -21.22 11.29 2.73
C PRO A 566 -21.20 11.72 1.25
N SER A 567 -20.83 10.78 0.37
CA SER A 567 -20.89 11.03 -1.07
C SER A 567 -22.32 11.35 -1.54
N ARG A 568 -22.44 12.07 -2.67
CA ARG A 568 -23.74 12.40 -3.25
C ARG A 568 -24.59 11.15 -3.52
N MET A 569 -23.95 10.05 -3.91
CA MET A 569 -24.66 8.79 -4.18
C MET A 569 -25.23 8.18 -2.90
N VAL A 570 -24.50 8.21 -1.78
CA VAL A 570 -25.00 7.76 -0.47
C VAL A 570 -26.15 8.64 -0.01
N MET A 571 -26.04 9.96 -0.16
CA MET A 571 -27.12 10.88 0.22
C MET A 571 -28.38 10.66 -0.62
N VAL A 572 -28.26 10.48 -1.93
CA VAL A 572 -29.42 10.19 -2.80
C VAL A 572 -30.05 8.86 -2.43
N ALA A 573 -29.25 7.82 -2.15
CA ALA A 573 -29.76 6.51 -1.77
C ALA A 573 -30.49 6.55 -0.41
N THR A 574 -29.91 7.20 0.60
CA THR A 574 -30.50 7.33 1.94
C THR A 574 -31.78 8.17 1.92
N ILE A 575 -31.73 9.36 1.32
CA ILE A 575 -32.90 10.26 1.23
C ILE A 575 -33.98 9.62 0.36
N GLY A 576 -33.62 9.03 -0.77
CA GLY A 576 -34.57 8.40 -1.69
C GLY A 576 -35.35 7.26 -1.03
N THR A 577 -34.66 6.37 -0.32
CA THR A 577 -35.31 5.27 0.41
C THR A 577 -36.13 5.76 1.61
N GLN A 578 -35.66 6.77 2.34
CA GLN A 578 -36.45 7.41 3.40
C GLN A 578 -37.75 8.04 2.87
N LEU A 579 -37.71 8.70 1.71
CA LEU A 579 -38.88 9.29 1.06
C LEU A 579 -39.85 8.22 0.57
N ILE A 580 -39.34 7.10 0.02
CA ILE A 580 -40.18 5.95 -0.37
C ILE A 580 -40.95 5.42 0.84
N VAL A 581 -40.26 5.16 1.97
CA VAL A 581 -40.93 4.66 3.18
C VAL A 581 -41.90 5.70 3.77
N THR A 582 -41.55 6.98 3.71
CA THR A 582 -42.45 8.06 4.13
C THR A 582 -43.71 8.09 3.28
N ALA A 583 -43.59 7.91 1.97
CA ALA A 583 -44.74 7.84 1.06
C ALA A 583 -45.60 6.59 1.33
N MET A 584 -44.98 5.43 1.60
CA MET A 584 -45.70 4.20 1.97
C MET A 584 -46.51 4.41 3.26
N ALA A 585 -45.88 4.99 4.30
CA ALA A 585 -46.55 5.30 5.56
C ALA A 585 -47.70 6.30 5.40
N ALA A 586 -47.53 7.32 4.55
CA ALA A 586 -48.57 8.35 4.30
C ALA A 586 -49.75 7.83 3.47
N THR A 587 -49.50 6.90 2.55
CA THR A 587 -50.50 6.36 1.61
C THR A 587 -51.16 5.07 2.09
N GLY A 588 -50.53 4.34 3.03
CA GLY A 588 -50.98 3.02 3.44
C GLY A 588 -50.68 1.92 2.40
N VAL A 589 -49.71 2.13 1.51
CA VAL A 589 -49.30 1.11 0.53
C VAL A 589 -48.36 0.12 1.22
N LEU A 590 -48.77 -1.15 1.34
CA LEU A 590 -48.06 -2.23 2.05
C LEU A 590 -47.87 -2.01 3.57
N THR A 591 -48.39 -0.91 4.11
CA THR A 591 -48.41 -0.57 5.54
C THR A 591 -49.80 -0.02 5.91
N SER A 592 -50.10 0.15 7.19
CA SER A 592 -51.28 0.95 7.56
C SER A 592 -51.02 2.43 7.30
N GLN A 593 -52.07 3.21 7.09
CA GLN A 593 -51.93 4.65 6.88
C GLN A 593 -51.61 5.34 8.21
N LEU A 594 -50.56 6.17 8.22
CA LEU A 594 -50.17 6.99 9.36
C LEU A 594 -50.42 8.47 9.04
N SER A 595 -50.96 9.22 10.01
CA SER A 595 -51.22 10.64 9.82
C SER A 595 -49.93 11.47 9.72
N TRP A 596 -49.96 12.56 8.95
CA TRP A 596 -48.81 13.45 8.74
C TRP A 596 -48.17 13.99 10.04
N PRO A 597 -48.92 14.36 11.09
CA PRO A 597 -48.33 14.76 12.36
C PRO A 597 -47.40 13.70 12.96
N PHE A 598 -47.79 12.42 12.95
CA PHE A 598 -46.96 11.33 13.45
C PHE A 598 -45.76 11.07 12.54
N ILE A 599 -45.92 11.16 11.22
CA ILE A 599 -44.81 11.03 10.26
C ILE A 599 -43.75 12.12 10.52
N ILE A 600 -44.17 13.38 10.63
CA ILE A 600 -43.27 14.51 10.92
C ILE A 600 -42.60 14.31 12.27
N PHE A 601 -43.35 13.85 13.28
CA PHE A 601 -42.79 13.54 14.58
C PHE A 601 -41.70 12.46 14.49
N VAL A 602 -41.91 11.37 13.76
CA VAL A 602 -40.90 10.31 13.58
C VAL A 602 -39.61 10.87 12.97
N TRP A 603 -39.72 11.77 11.99
CA TRP A 603 -38.55 12.44 11.40
C TRP A 603 -37.81 13.32 12.41
N LEU A 604 -38.53 14.18 13.14
CA LEU A 604 -37.94 15.05 14.17
C LEU A 604 -37.31 14.23 15.30
N TRP A 605 -37.97 13.17 15.74
CA TRP A 605 -37.49 12.24 16.76
C TRP A 605 -36.23 11.52 16.29
N SER A 606 -36.21 11.01 15.06
CA SER A 606 -35.04 10.34 14.48
C SER A 606 -33.87 11.31 14.36
N PHE A 607 -34.14 12.56 13.95
CA PHE A 607 -33.12 13.60 13.86
C PHE A 607 -32.55 13.99 15.24
N PHE A 608 -33.40 14.09 16.25
CA PHE A 608 -32.99 14.33 17.64
C PHE A 608 -32.05 13.22 18.14
N TRP A 609 -32.43 11.96 17.93
CA TRP A 609 -31.60 10.82 18.30
C TRP A 609 -30.32 10.67 17.47
N MET A 610 -30.31 11.18 16.23
CA MET A 610 -29.08 11.33 15.46
C MET A 610 -28.10 12.28 16.18
N GLN A 611 -28.58 13.39 16.77
CA GLN A 611 -27.72 14.27 17.56
C GLN A 611 -27.21 13.60 18.85
N ILE A 612 -28.04 12.78 19.51
CA ILE A 612 -27.58 11.98 20.66
C ILE A 612 -26.47 11.02 20.23
N SER A 613 -26.66 10.30 19.12
CA SER A 613 -25.66 9.39 18.57
C SER A 613 -24.36 10.12 18.20
N GLU A 614 -24.47 11.36 17.71
CA GLU A 614 -23.32 12.22 17.45
C GLU A 614 -22.56 12.56 18.75
N LEU A 615 -23.25 12.94 19.82
CA LEU A 615 -22.63 13.21 21.13
C LEU A 615 -21.92 11.97 21.69
N MET A 616 -22.45 10.78 21.42
CA MET A 616 -21.84 9.52 21.84
C MET A 616 -20.45 9.28 21.22
N LYS A 617 -20.11 9.93 20.11
CA LYS A 617 -18.73 9.89 19.56
C LYS A 617 -17.68 10.35 20.56
N HIS A 618 -18.01 11.29 21.47
CA HIS A 618 -17.07 11.71 22.51
C HIS A 618 -16.75 10.59 23.50
N LEU A 619 -17.78 9.85 23.93
CA LEU A 619 -17.62 8.67 24.76
C LEU A 619 -16.81 7.58 24.03
N GLN A 620 -17.07 7.41 22.74
CA GLN A 620 -16.35 6.45 21.89
C GLN A 620 -14.86 6.79 21.77
N ARG A 621 -14.50 8.06 21.58
CA ARG A 621 -13.10 8.49 21.55
C ARG A 621 -12.40 8.20 22.87
N ALA A 622 -13.06 8.46 24.01
CA ALA A 622 -12.52 8.17 25.33
C ALA A 622 -12.32 6.66 25.58
N VAL A 623 -13.23 5.83 25.08
CA VAL A 623 -13.09 4.37 25.13
C VAL A 623 -11.95 3.91 24.21
N ARG A 624 -11.87 4.44 22.99
CA ARG A 624 -10.84 4.10 21.99
C ARG A 624 -9.43 4.46 22.48
N SER A 625 -9.25 5.63 23.08
CA SER A 625 -7.95 6.05 23.64
C SER A 625 -7.52 5.19 24.82
N ARG A 626 -8.45 4.81 25.69
CA ARG A 626 -8.18 3.94 26.85
C ARG A 626 -7.73 2.54 26.42
N TYR A 627 -8.30 1.99 25.36
CA TYR A 627 -7.87 0.71 24.81
C TYR A 627 -6.58 0.83 23.98
N ALA A 628 -6.35 1.93 23.27
CA ALA A 628 -5.08 2.15 22.56
C ALA A 628 -3.88 2.17 23.53
N ASN A 629 -3.99 2.91 24.63
CA ASN A 629 -2.94 3.01 25.65
C ASN A 629 -2.71 1.70 26.41
N PHE A 630 -3.75 0.88 26.61
CA PHE A 630 -3.61 -0.41 27.28
C PHE A 630 -2.79 -1.41 26.46
N PHE A 631 -2.83 -1.32 25.13
CA PHE A 631 -2.03 -2.18 24.27
C PHE A 631 -0.61 -1.68 24.06
N GLU A 632 -0.36 -0.36 23.99
CA GLU A 632 1.02 0.18 24.01
C GLU A 632 1.75 -0.31 25.27
N GLY A 633 1.12 -0.20 26.45
CA GLY A 633 1.67 -0.70 27.71
C GLY A 633 1.76 -2.23 27.82
N ALA A 634 0.92 -2.99 27.11
CA ALA A 634 1.02 -4.45 27.07
C ALA A 634 2.15 -4.93 26.13
N THR A 635 2.44 -4.22 25.04
CA THR A 635 3.64 -4.49 24.22
C THR A 635 4.92 -4.16 24.97
N GLU A 636 4.95 -3.07 25.74
CA GLU A 636 6.10 -2.76 26.61
C GLU A 636 6.27 -3.81 27.72
N ALA A 637 5.19 -4.22 28.38
CA ALA A 637 5.26 -5.23 29.44
C ALA A 637 5.64 -6.65 28.95
N VAL A 638 5.31 -7.00 27.71
CA VAL A 638 5.76 -8.27 27.10
C VAL A 638 7.21 -8.17 26.61
N LEU A 639 7.66 -7.00 26.16
CA LEU A 639 9.07 -6.75 25.81
C LEU A 639 9.99 -6.59 27.04
N GLU A 640 9.44 -6.27 28.21
CA GLU A 640 10.19 -6.28 29.48
C GLU A 640 10.20 -7.66 30.18
N ALA A 641 9.31 -8.57 29.76
CA ALA A 641 9.19 -9.91 30.33
C ALA A 641 9.88 -11.02 29.51
N GLU A 642 10.31 -10.74 28.28
CA GLU A 642 11.21 -11.56 27.44
C GLU A 642 12.64 -10.99 27.42
#